data_AF-A0A9E2X9W1-F1
#
_entry.id   AF-A0A9E2X9W1-F1
#
_cell.length_a   1.000
_cell.length_b   1.000
_cell.length_c   1.000
_cell.angle_alpha   90.00
_cell.angle_beta   90.00
_cell.angle_gamma   90.00
#
_symmetry.space_group_name_H-M   'P 1'
#
loop_
_entity.id
_entity.type
_entity.pdbx_description
1 polymer ?
#
loop_
_entity_poly.entity_id
_entity_poly.type
_entity_poly.pdbx_seq_one_letter_code
_entity_poly.pdbx_strand_id
1 'polypeptide(L)'
;MLCRVTSAKTDTGWSLTLTCDAAPLLAVVPRTIGFLKDGTDANRILPVPPGSEKGSWSAEVAGLCLANDFAAIQTLYRSILRSDASGAEVKTFGQYLQAVLLGPNLDILMQHQGAIDLRLCLDDPQLQRLPWEMMFRNDEPLVKWAVPTFSISRELTSVRAVAPLLLPLRVLFVIGTTIDETIRPGAEFLGLLRNLRIPLDNAFQKFDTARINIRYIANADIGELVDMCREFRPDVLHFICHGERSPDGRTSRILLQRLVSQVGGRRETERVSLTATQLVERLVADQGCLPQVIVLNACYTADAGAPGGDDVHLPFAAELVSKGVAVAVGMTGQIVDTACQVFTLRFYQALLQMQPLTEAAAQARRTILNAWTDYQQNIEWARPTLFLSRDASPVVEITPQAAAFDVYGRAGRFRGQEGGPRMLCDRYDIFDAYQHLLQATIKPGTERLMLAISARDSTPGVGKTRILEEIAVHSIYDGFVPCIIPARSEMPASFLEFAVNLADAIDATREHLELELDWTSLSRHRAFEFANMDVASPDPLGQLMKAKKAIRERSAEARSLDSKLILDAVRRDCGQLVKELAAKTVRSHWPLVLIDEFHRCDGAIELVLSQITAFGLGTANMPIPVVINYVSSAIEASQISEKINVLPLERRREIRPFASGVEQKLVYSQLVLSEYLRVPSPRRDQREQVNGLWELMHETTGGLPGKFLSVEVRTIVQSYEKMKFLVTGGPEDILRRSGI
;
A
#
# COMPACT_ATOMS: atom_id res chain seq x y z
N MET A 1 -20.27 7.17 18.72
CA MET A 1 -20.75 8.53 19.06
C MET A 1 -19.75 9.53 18.52
N LEU A 2 -20.21 10.47 17.70
CA LEU A 2 -19.39 11.57 17.20
C LEU A 2 -19.52 12.77 18.16
N CYS A 3 -18.39 13.26 18.64
CA CYS A 3 -18.30 14.44 19.50
C CYS A 3 -17.39 15.49 18.87
N ARG A 4 -17.81 16.76 18.89
CA ARG A 4 -17.04 17.91 18.40
C ARG A 4 -16.68 18.84 19.54
N VAL A 5 -15.39 19.18 19.63
CA VAL A 5 -14.89 20.27 20.48
C VAL A 5 -14.64 21.48 19.60
N THR A 6 -15.42 22.54 19.77
CA THR A 6 -15.23 23.82 19.07
C THR A 6 -14.60 24.84 20.00
N SER A 7 -13.68 25.66 19.49
CA SER A 7 -13.12 26.79 20.25
C SER A 7 -13.51 28.14 19.67
N ALA A 8 -13.72 29.12 20.54
CA ALA A 8 -13.86 30.52 20.18
C ALA A 8 -12.88 31.36 21.03
N LYS A 9 -12.06 32.19 20.38
CA LYS A 9 -11.12 33.07 21.08
C LYS A 9 -11.88 34.22 21.76
N THR A 10 -11.47 34.55 22.98
CA THR A 10 -11.99 35.65 23.80
C THR A 10 -10.84 36.57 24.21
N ASP A 11 -11.13 37.68 24.89
CA ASP A 11 -10.10 38.65 25.31
C ASP A 11 -9.04 38.06 26.27
N THR A 12 -9.44 37.09 27.10
CA THR A 12 -8.61 36.54 28.19
C THR A 12 -8.31 35.06 28.03
N GLY A 13 -8.79 34.42 26.96
CA GLY A 13 -8.76 32.96 26.83
C GLY A 13 -9.48 32.41 25.61
N TRP A 14 -9.93 31.15 25.71
CA TRP A 14 -10.83 30.53 24.75
C TRP A 14 -12.05 29.94 25.44
N SER A 15 -13.22 30.09 24.82
CA SER A 15 -14.40 29.30 25.16
C SER A 15 -14.35 27.98 24.39
N LEU A 16 -14.56 26.86 25.09
CA LEU A 16 -14.63 25.51 24.52
C LEU A 16 -16.05 24.97 24.69
N THR A 17 -16.62 24.49 23.60
CA THR A 17 -17.93 23.82 23.58
C THR A 17 -17.77 22.40 23.08
N LEU A 18 -18.31 21.44 23.83
CA LEU A 18 -18.39 20.03 23.44
C LEU A 18 -19.84 19.73 23.00
N THR A 19 -20.01 19.18 21.80
CA THR A 19 -21.31 18.73 21.29
C THR A 19 -21.20 17.28 20.82
N CYS A 20 -22.23 16.45 20.97
CA CYS A 20 -22.21 15.07 20.49
C CYS A 20 -23.52 14.70 19.77
N ASP A 21 -23.43 13.88 18.72
CA ASP A 21 -24.56 13.48 17.87
C ASP A 21 -25.58 12.58 18.57
N ALA A 22 -25.12 11.76 19.50
CA ALA A 22 -25.94 10.75 20.14
C ALA A 22 -26.91 11.28 21.20
N ALA A 23 -26.89 12.57 21.59
CA ALA A 23 -27.98 13.14 22.40
C ALA A 23 -27.92 14.66 22.64
N PRO A 24 -29.07 15.28 22.95
CA PRO A 24 -29.16 16.39 23.90
C PRO A 24 -29.03 15.97 25.40
N LEU A 25 -28.44 14.80 25.75
CA LEU A 25 -28.46 14.19 27.10
C LEU A 25 -27.10 14.06 27.81
N LEU A 26 -25.97 14.42 27.19
CA LEU A 26 -24.72 14.54 27.96
C LEU A 26 -24.72 15.91 28.64
N ALA A 27 -24.70 15.94 29.97
CA ALA A 27 -24.63 17.17 30.77
C ALA A 27 -23.22 17.78 30.71
N VAL A 28 -22.76 18.10 29.51
CA VAL A 28 -21.44 18.69 29.26
C VAL A 28 -21.35 20.05 29.94
N VAL A 29 -20.21 20.29 30.58
CA VAL A 29 -19.90 21.52 31.28
C VAL A 29 -19.31 22.50 30.26
N PRO A 30 -19.87 23.71 30.09
CA PRO A 30 -19.24 24.77 29.30
C PRO A 30 -17.90 25.16 29.92
N ARG A 31 -16.87 25.37 29.10
CA ARG A 31 -15.51 25.64 29.60
C ARG A 31 -14.92 26.91 29.02
N THR A 32 -14.22 27.68 29.85
CA THR A 32 -13.42 28.83 29.42
C THR A 32 -12.01 28.67 29.97
N ILE A 33 -11.04 28.51 29.08
CA ILE A 33 -9.63 28.32 29.41
C ILE A 33 -8.85 29.63 29.22
N GLY A 34 -7.85 29.90 30.05
CA GLY A 34 -7.10 31.16 30.04
C GLY A 34 -5.87 31.17 29.13
N PHE A 35 -5.30 32.35 28.94
CA PHE A 35 -4.01 32.57 28.27
C PHE A 35 -2.83 32.55 29.25
N LEU A 36 -1.80 31.77 28.94
CA LEU A 36 -0.45 31.94 29.45
C LEU A 36 0.43 32.49 28.33
N LYS A 37 0.82 33.77 28.44
CA LYS A 37 1.63 34.46 27.43
C LYS A 37 3.12 34.27 27.70
N ASP A 38 3.91 34.16 26.66
CA ASP A 38 5.37 34.25 26.74
C ASP A 38 5.78 35.68 27.12
N GLY A 39 6.67 35.83 28.10
CA GLY A 39 7.19 37.13 28.52
C GLY A 39 8.04 37.82 27.45
N THR A 40 8.51 37.07 26.44
CA THR A 40 9.37 37.58 25.35
C THR A 40 8.62 37.84 24.04
N ASP A 41 7.45 37.23 23.85
CA ASP A 41 6.63 37.39 22.65
C ASP A 41 5.14 37.17 23.00
N ALA A 42 4.38 38.25 23.06
CA ALA A 42 2.96 38.20 23.45
C ALA A 42 2.07 37.39 22.49
N ASN A 43 2.54 37.10 21.27
CA ASN A 43 1.82 36.27 20.30
C ASN A 43 2.01 34.77 20.57
N ARG A 44 2.93 34.39 21.46
CA ARG A 44 3.15 33.01 21.89
C ARG A 44 2.33 32.74 23.14
N ILE A 45 1.29 31.93 22.97
CA ILE A 45 0.31 31.68 24.03
C ILE A 45 0.16 30.17 24.24
N LEU A 46 0.07 29.76 25.50
CA LEU A 46 -0.32 28.42 25.91
C LEU A 46 -1.66 28.48 26.67
N PRO A 47 -2.50 27.44 26.56
CA PRO A 47 -3.76 27.39 27.29
C PRO A 47 -3.56 27.01 28.75
N VAL A 48 -4.39 27.57 29.63
CA VAL A 48 -4.43 27.24 31.07
C VAL A 48 -5.83 26.76 31.42
N PRO A 49 -5.99 25.61 32.09
CA PRO A 49 -7.31 25.14 32.48
C PRO A 49 -7.91 26.05 33.58
N PRO A 50 -9.24 26.01 33.80
CA PRO A 50 -9.88 26.86 34.80
C PRO A 50 -9.38 26.53 36.21
N GLY A 51 -8.94 27.54 36.97
CA GLY A 51 -8.45 27.35 38.35
C GLY A 51 -9.49 26.76 39.30
N SER A 52 -10.79 26.91 39.00
CA SER A 52 -11.88 26.28 39.76
C SER A 52 -11.86 24.75 39.71
N GLU A 53 -11.19 24.17 38.72
CA GLU A 53 -11.09 22.70 38.53
C GLU A 53 -9.91 22.09 39.28
N LYS A 54 -9.16 22.89 40.07
CA LYS A 54 -7.96 22.44 40.80
C LYS A 54 -8.18 21.21 41.67
N GLY A 55 -9.38 21.03 42.23
CA GLY A 55 -9.71 19.87 43.06
C GLY A 55 -9.75 18.53 42.31
N SER A 56 -9.77 18.54 40.97
CA SER A 56 -9.76 17.34 40.13
C SER A 56 -8.37 16.90 39.66
N TRP A 57 -7.34 17.70 39.96
CA TRP A 57 -5.98 17.50 39.47
C TRP A 57 -5.13 16.73 40.49
N SER A 58 -4.25 15.86 40.00
CA SER A 58 -3.19 15.30 40.84
C SER A 58 -2.18 16.39 41.24
N ALA A 59 -1.36 16.12 42.27
CA ALA A 59 -0.34 17.07 42.72
C ALA A 59 0.67 17.39 41.62
N GLU A 60 1.01 16.40 40.80
CA GLU A 60 1.98 16.51 39.70
C GLU A 60 1.45 17.42 38.58
N VAL A 61 0.22 17.21 38.11
CA VAL A 61 -0.34 18.02 37.02
C VAL A 61 -0.76 19.43 37.48
N ALA A 62 -1.12 19.59 38.76
CA ALA A 62 -1.47 20.90 39.33
C ALA A 62 -0.34 21.93 39.14
N GLY A 63 0.92 21.49 39.16
CA GLY A 63 2.08 22.35 38.89
C GLY A 63 2.06 22.97 37.49
N LEU A 64 1.73 22.18 36.45
CA LEU A 64 1.59 22.67 35.08
C LEU A 64 0.29 23.46 34.86
N CYS A 65 -0.82 22.99 35.44
CA CYS A 65 -2.13 23.64 35.32
C CYS A 65 -2.22 25.00 36.03
N LEU A 66 -1.41 25.21 37.07
CA LEU A 66 -1.27 26.49 37.79
C LEU A 66 0.02 27.23 37.40
N ALA A 67 0.74 26.75 36.38
CA ALA A 67 1.99 27.37 35.98
C ALA A 67 1.72 28.79 35.44
N ASN A 68 2.45 29.75 35.99
CA ASN A 68 2.50 31.11 35.49
C ASN A 68 3.72 31.33 34.59
N ASP A 69 4.51 30.27 34.35
CA ASP A 69 5.72 30.28 33.54
C ASP A 69 5.53 29.52 32.23
N PHE A 70 5.40 30.29 31.15
CA PHE A 70 5.34 29.77 29.78
C PHE A 70 6.56 28.90 29.43
N ALA A 71 7.76 29.28 29.89
CA ALA A 71 9.00 28.61 29.54
C ALA A 71 9.06 27.18 30.09
N ALA A 72 8.52 26.94 31.29
CA ALA A 72 8.45 25.61 31.89
C ALA A 72 7.64 24.63 31.03
N ILE A 73 6.39 24.97 30.68
CA ILE A 73 5.52 24.11 29.84
C ILE A 73 6.15 23.93 28.45
N GLN A 74 6.69 24.99 27.86
CA GLN A 74 7.30 24.91 26.54
C GLN A 74 8.57 24.06 26.53
N THR A 75 9.40 24.15 27.56
CA THR A 75 10.63 23.34 27.67
C THR A 75 10.29 21.88 27.82
N LEU A 76 9.30 21.55 28.66
CA LEU A 76 8.78 20.20 28.78
C LEU A 76 8.26 19.67 27.44
N TYR A 77 7.42 20.44 26.74
CA TYR A 77 6.90 20.01 25.45
C TYR A 77 8.02 19.78 24.41
N ARG A 78 9.04 20.65 24.37
CA ARG A 78 10.20 20.45 23.48
C ARG A 78 11.01 19.22 23.85
N SER A 79 11.19 18.94 25.14
CA SER A 79 11.88 17.74 25.63
C SER A 79 11.15 16.46 25.18
N ILE A 80 9.82 16.45 25.32
CA ILE A 80 8.95 15.36 24.83
C ILE A 80 9.12 15.13 23.33
N LEU A 81 9.09 16.19 22.51
CA LEU A 81 9.23 16.05 21.05
C LEU A 81 10.58 15.49 20.62
N ARG A 82 11.64 15.76 21.41
CA ARG A 82 13.00 15.25 21.22
C ARG A 82 13.24 13.85 21.81
N SER A 83 12.22 13.30 22.48
CA SER A 83 12.32 12.04 23.23
C SER A 83 13.35 12.09 24.38
N ASP A 84 13.57 13.28 24.97
CA ASP A 84 14.46 13.50 26.10
C ASP A 84 13.73 13.47 27.46
N ALA A 85 12.39 13.45 27.44
CA ALA A 85 11.54 13.51 28.64
C ALA A 85 11.38 12.13 29.31
N SER A 86 11.28 12.13 30.63
CA SER A 86 10.93 10.95 31.41
C SER A 86 9.46 10.53 31.23
N GLY A 87 9.15 9.28 31.58
CA GLY A 87 7.77 8.78 31.50
C GLY A 87 6.77 9.54 32.37
N ALA A 88 7.22 10.03 33.53
CA ALA A 88 6.41 10.85 34.42
C ALA A 88 6.12 12.24 33.80
N GLU A 89 7.10 12.82 33.11
CA GLU A 89 6.96 14.11 32.43
C GLU A 89 5.97 14.03 31.25
N VAL A 90 6.06 12.98 30.43
CA VAL A 90 5.09 12.73 29.35
C VAL A 90 3.67 12.56 29.90
N LYS A 91 3.51 11.75 30.95
CA LYS A 91 2.23 11.56 31.64
C LYS A 91 1.67 12.90 32.15
N THR A 92 2.50 13.67 32.86
CA THR A 92 2.09 14.96 33.45
C THR A 92 1.64 15.94 32.36
N PHE A 93 2.38 15.99 31.25
CA PHE A 93 2.00 16.81 30.10
C PHE A 93 0.68 16.34 29.46
N GLY A 94 0.47 15.03 29.32
CA GLY A 94 -0.76 14.46 28.79
C GLY A 94 -1.99 14.71 29.66
N GLN A 95 -1.83 14.69 30.98
CA GLN A 95 -2.87 15.09 31.93
C GLN A 95 -3.16 16.60 31.85
N TYR A 96 -2.14 17.43 31.64
CA TYR A 96 -2.32 18.87 31.39
C TYR A 96 -3.14 19.12 30.12
N LEU A 97 -2.84 18.43 29.01
CA LEU A 97 -3.63 18.53 27.77
C LEU A 97 -5.09 18.14 27.99
N GLN A 98 -5.33 17.06 28.73
CA GLN A 98 -6.67 16.61 29.07
C GLN A 98 -7.41 17.63 29.93
N ALA A 99 -6.75 18.13 30.97
CA ALA A 99 -7.30 19.15 31.86
C ALA A 99 -7.63 20.42 31.09
N VAL A 100 -6.81 20.83 30.13
CA VAL A 100 -7.09 21.97 29.25
C VAL A 100 -8.30 21.72 28.36
N LEU A 101 -8.31 20.63 27.58
CA LEU A 101 -9.29 20.48 26.51
C LEU A 101 -10.65 19.97 27.00
N LEU A 102 -10.65 18.91 27.80
CA LEU A 102 -11.86 18.20 28.21
C LEU A 102 -12.22 18.46 29.68
N GLY A 103 -11.25 18.52 30.58
CA GLY A 103 -11.48 18.70 32.02
C GLY A 103 -12.55 17.72 32.53
N PRO A 104 -13.59 18.19 33.25
CA PRO A 104 -14.64 17.30 33.77
C PRO A 104 -15.45 16.59 32.68
N ASN A 105 -15.46 17.11 31.44
CA ASN A 105 -16.19 16.49 30.34
C ASN A 105 -15.59 15.14 29.92
N LEU A 106 -14.32 14.87 30.22
CA LEU A 106 -13.74 13.56 29.95
C LEU A 106 -14.45 12.46 30.75
N ASP A 107 -14.74 12.69 32.03
CA ASP A 107 -15.42 11.70 32.87
C ASP A 107 -16.84 11.41 32.38
N ILE A 108 -17.50 12.41 31.78
CA ILE A 108 -18.81 12.26 31.12
C ILE A 108 -18.68 11.38 29.88
N LEU A 109 -17.72 11.68 29.00
CA LEU A 109 -17.47 10.89 27.79
C LEU A 109 -17.12 9.42 28.14
N MET A 110 -16.36 9.21 29.21
CA MET A 110 -15.95 7.89 29.68
C MET A 110 -17.11 7.00 30.15
N GLN A 111 -18.30 7.54 30.38
CA GLN A 111 -19.49 6.74 30.72
C GLN A 111 -20.08 6.02 29.49
N HIS A 112 -19.71 6.44 28.28
CA HIS A 112 -20.18 5.83 27.05
C HIS A 112 -19.60 4.42 26.87
N GLN A 113 -20.41 3.47 26.38
CA GLN A 113 -20.04 2.07 26.24
C GLN A 113 -19.53 1.69 24.83
N GLY A 114 -19.48 2.65 23.89
CA GLY A 114 -19.09 2.44 22.50
C GLY A 114 -17.91 3.31 22.05
N ALA A 115 -17.60 3.30 20.76
CA ALA A 115 -16.54 4.15 20.20
C ALA A 115 -16.91 5.64 20.22
N ILE A 116 -15.95 6.50 20.57
CA ILE A 116 -16.05 7.95 20.55
C ILE A 116 -15.13 8.50 19.45
N ASP A 117 -15.72 9.13 18.44
CA ASP A 117 -15.00 9.95 17.44
C ASP A 117 -14.97 11.40 17.95
N LEU A 118 -13.85 11.81 18.54
CA LEU A 118 -13.62 13.15 19.06
C LEU A 118 -12.95 14.04 18.01
N ARG A 119 -13.74 14.92 17.40
CA ARG A 119 -13.31 15.87 16.37
C ARG A 119 -13.00 17.24 16.95
N LEU A 120 -11.78 17.71 16.72
CA LEU A 120 -11.27 18.97 17.23
C LEU A 120 -11.43 20.06 16.17
N CYS A 121 -12.41 20.94 16.36
CA CYS A 121 -12.70 22.12 15.56
C CYS A 121 -12.09 23.36 16.22
N LEU A 122 -10.75 23.40 16.27
CA LEU A 122 -10.02 24.43 17.01
C LEU A 122 -9.53 25.49 16.04
N ASP A 123 -10.19 26.65 15.97
CA ASP A 123 -9.88 27.67 14.95
C ASP A 123 -8.58 28.42 15.24
N ASP A 124 -8.19 28.54 16.51
CA ASP A 124 -6.94 29.22 16.90
C ASP A 124 -5.72 28.30 16.67
N PRO A 125 -4.74 28.73 15.83
CA PRO A 125 -3.52 27.96 15.58
C PRO A 125 -2.70 27.61 16.83
N GLN A 126 -2.78 28.42 17.90
CA GLN A 126 -2.11 28.13 19.18
C GLN A 126 -2.68 26.88 19.87
N LEU A 127 -3.96 26.56 19.63
CA LEU A 127 -4.57 25.31 20.07
C LEU A 127 -4.30 24.19 19.06
N GLN A 128 -4.29 24.49 17.77
CA GLN A 128 -3.98 23.48 16.74
C GLN A 128 -2.55 22.92 16.86
N ARG A 129 -1.58 23.67 17.35
CA ARG A 129 -0.20 23.16 17.44
C ARG A 129 0.05 22.12 18.56
N LEU A 130 -0.88 21.93 19.50
CA LEU A 130 -0.68 21.04 20.64
C LEU A 130 -1.04 19.58 20.29
N PRO A 131 -0.33 18.57 20.82
CA PRO A 131 -0.51 17.17 20.44
C PRO A 131 -1.64 16.52 21.25
N TRP A 132 -2.90 16.88 20.95
CA TRP A 132 -4.08 16.42 21.70
C TRP A 132 -4.24 14.89 21.75
N GLU A 133 -3.66 14.18 20.79
CA GLU A 133 -3.52 12.72 20.80
C GLU A 133 -2.86 12.19 22.08
N MET A 134 -1.98 12.99 22.71
CA MET A 134 -1.26 12.66 23.93
C MET A 134 -2.10 12.84 25.20
N MET A 135 -3.42 12.99 25.15
CA MET A 135 -4.23 13.12 26.37
C MET A 135 -4.16 11.85 27.23
N PHE A 136 -4.01 12.04 28.55
CA PHE A 136 -4.02 10.96 29.54
C PHE A 136 -5.24 11.08 30.44
N ARG A 137 -5.76 9.92 30.86
CA ARG A 137 -6.64 9.79 32.01
C ARG A 137 -5.92 8.96 33.06
N ASN A 138 -5.74 9.52 34.26
CA ASN A 138 -4.95 8.90 35.31
C ASN A 138 -3.56 8.54 34.77
N ASP A 139 -3.21 7.26 34.72
CA ASP A 139 -1.88 6.78 34.34
C ASP A 139 -1.79 6.29 32.89
N GLU A 140 -2.90 6.35 32.14
CA GLU A 140 -2.99 5.76 30.80
C GLU A 140 -3.46 6.77 29.74
N PRO A 141 -2.86 6.76 28.54
CA PRO A 141 -3.32 7.57 27.42
C PRO A 141 -4.67 7.09 26.90
N LEU A 142 -5.49 8.01 26.39
CA LEU A 142 -6.87 7.71 25.96
C LEU A 142 -6.93 6.60 24.89
N VAL A 143 -5.94 6.53 24.00
CA VAL A 143 -5.89 5.51 22.94
C VAL A 143 -5.74 4.07 23.47
N LYS A 144 -5.30 3.89 24.72
CA LYS A 144 -5.13 2.57 25.36
C LYS A 144 -6.46 2.00 25.87
N TRP A 145 -7.48 2.83 26.07
CA TRP A 145 -8.75 2.42 26.67
C TRP A 145 -9.53 1.47 25.76
N ALA A 146 -10.07 0.40 26.35
CA ALA A 146 -10.88 -0.58 25.62
C ALA A 146 -12.34 -0.13 25.45
N VAL A 147 -12.90 0.52 26.47
CA VAL A 147 -14.27 1.04 26.46
C VAL A 147 -14.34 2.33 27.30
N PRO A 148 -14.82 3.45 26.74
CA PRO A 148 -15.01 3.68 25.31
C PRO A 148 -13.67 3.70 24.57
N THR A 149 -13.65 3.35 23.26
CA THR A 149 -12.47 3.61 22.40
C THR A 149 -12.48 5.06 21.95
N PHE A 150 -11.30 5.67 21.77
CA PHE A 150 -11.16 7.06 21.34
C PHE A 150 -10.45 7.17 20.00
N SER A 151 -11.15 7.82 19.08
CA SER A 151 -10.58 8.36 17.85
C SER A 151 -10.46 9.87 18.00
N ILE A 152 -9.26 10.43 17.81
CA ILE A 152 -9.01 11.87 17.90
C ILE A 152 -8.56 12.36 16.53
N SER A 153 -9.26 13.38 16.02
CA SER A 153 -9.02 13.94 14.71
C SER A 153 -9.27 15.45 14.68
N ARG A 154 -8.67 16.16 13.72
CA ARG A 154 -8.79 17.62 13.58
C ARG A 154 -9.70 17.93 12.41
N GLU A 155 -10.76 18.66 12.68
CA GLU A 155 -11.77 19.00 11.68
C GLU A 155 -11.54 20.43 11.19
N LEU A 156 -11.44 20.59 9.87
CA LEU A 156 -11.16 21.86 9.20
C LEU A 156 -12.27 22.19 8.21
N THR A 157 -12.53 23.48 8.00
CA THR A 157 -13.38 23.93 6.89
C THR A 157 -12.65 23.63 5.57
N SER A 158 -13.33 22.96 4.65
CA SER A 158 -12.82 22.67 3.30
C SER A 158 -13.82 23.10 2.25
N VAL A 159 -13.33 23.31 1.03
CA VAL A 159 -14.08 23.79 -0.13
C VAL A 159 -14.70 22.68 -0.98
N ARG A 160 -14.47 21.40 -0.65
CA ARG A 160 -14.89 20.27 -1.49
C ARG A 160 -15.70 19.22 -0.71
N ALA A 161 -16.79 18.74 -1.32
CA ALA A 161 -17.57 17.61 -0.83
C ALA A 161 -16.77 16.30 -0.88
N VAL A 162 -17.01 15.42 0.09
CA VAL A 162 -16.30 14.14 0.23
C VAL A 162 -17.14 13.01 -0.33
N ALA A 163 -16.51 12.08 -1.04
CA ALA A 163 -17.15 10.88 -1.56
C ALA A 163 -16.69 9.65 -0.76
N PRO A 164 -17.48 8.55 -0.73
CA PRO A 164 -17.02 7.31 -0.11
C PRO A 164 -15.78 6.79 -0.84
N LEU A 165 -14.91 6.10 -0.10
CA LEU A 165 -13.79 5.35 -0.68
C LEU A 165 -14.32 4.00 -1.12
N LEU A 166 -13.97 3.55 -2.33
CA LEU A 166 -14.56 2.34 -2.90
C LEU A 166 -13.53 1.21 -2.97
N LEU A 167 -13.94 -0.01 -2.65
CA LEU A 167 -13.13 -1.20 -2.94
C LEU A 167 -13.24 -1.60 -4.43
N PRO A 168 -12.13 -2.02 -5.08
CA PRO A 168 -10.79 -2.16 -4.50
C PRO A 168 -10.10 -0.80 -4.32
N LEU A 169 -9.49 -0.59 -3.15
CA LEU A 169 -8.87 0.67 -2.77
C LEU A 169 -7.63 0.94 -3.65
N ARG A 170 -7.59 2.07 -4.35
CA ARG A 170 -6.47 2.45 -5.23
C ARG A 170 -5.48 3.28 -4.45
N VAL A 171 -4.28 2.75 -4.23
CA VAL A 171 -3.23 3.41 -3.45
C VAL A 171 -2.00 3.64 -4.31
N LEU A 172 -1.59 4.90 -4.43
CA LEU A 172 -0.32 5.29 -5.05
C LEU A 172 0.70 5.63 -3.96
N PHE A 173 1.77 4.85 -3.87
CA PHE A 173 2.90 5.16 -3.00
C PHE A 173 3.93 6.03 -3.71
N VAL A 174 4.35 7.10 -3.04
CA VAL A 174 5.31 8.06 -3.56
C VAL A 174 6.56 8.01 -2.69
N ILE A 175 7.60 7.35 -3.19
CA ILE A 175 8.86 7.19 -2.46
C ILE A 175 9.82 8.28 -2.90
N GLY A 176 10.09 9.25 -2.02
CA GLY A 176 10.82 10.49 -2.34
C GLY A 176 12.23 10.26 -2.88
N THR A 177 13.22 9.96 -2.02
CA THR A 177 14.61 9.73 -2.44
C THR A 177 15.15 8.40 -1.90
N THR A 178 15.46 7.44 -2.76
CA THR A 178 15.98 6.10 -2.35
C THR A 178 17.49 6.04 -2.07
N ILE A 179 18.18 7.19 -2.18
CA ILE A 179 19.65 7.28 -2.08
C ILE A 179 20.12 7.17 -0.61
N ASP A 180 19.24 7.46 0.35
CA ASP A 180 19.55 7.34 1.78
C ASP A 180 19.22 5.91 2.26
N GLU A 181 20.14 5.28 3.02
CA GLU A 181 19.90 3.97 3.64
C GLU A 181 18.65 3.98 4.54
N THR A 182 18.23 5.17 4.99
CA THR A 182 17.06 5.40 5.83
C THR A 182 15.71 5.44 5.09
N ILE A 183 15.64 5.65 3.75
CA ILE A 183 14.36 5.71 2.99
C ILE A 183 14.06 4.41 2.21
N ARG A 184 15.04 3.49 2.13
CA ARG A 184 14.79 2.15 1.58
C ARG A 184 13.74 1.29 2.33
N PRO A 185 13.27 1.62 3.56
CA PRO A 185 12.08 0.99 4.14
C PRO A 185 10.85 1.06 3.23
N GLY A 186 10.71 2.08 2.38
CA GLY A 186 9.56 2.23 1.45
C GLY A 186 9.30 1.01 0.56
N ALA A 187 10.35 0.29 0.16
CA ALA A 187 10.21 -0.97 -0.57
C ALA A 187 9.68 -2.12 0.32
N GLU A 188 10.04 -2.14 1.60
CA GLU A 188 9.52 -3.13 2.57
C GLU A 188 8.01 -2.94 2.79
N PHE A 189 7.55 -1.69 2.88
CA PHE A 189 6.11 -1.37 2.96
C PHE A 189 5.33 -1.91 1.76
N LEU A 190 5.88 -1.78 0.55
CA LEU A 190 5.21 -2.23 -0.67
C LEU A 190 5.07 -3.75 -0.73
N GLY A 191 6.12 -4.49 -0.35
CA GLY A 191 6.05 -5.95 -0.23
C GLY A 191 4.94 -6.39 0.72
N LEU A 192 4.88 -5.77 1.91
CA LEU A 192 3.88 -6.03 2.95
C LEU A 192 2.46 -5.73 2.49
N LEU A 193 2.24 -4.58 1.85
CA LEU A 193 0.90 -4.16 1.46
C LEU A 193 0.38 -4.91 0.22
N ARG A 194 1.23 -5.30 -0.72
CA ARG A 194 0.81 -6.10 -1.91
C ARG A 194 0.31 -7.49 -1.55
N ASN A 195 0.78 -8.01 -0.42
CA ASN A 195 0.33 -9.28 0.14
C ASN A 195 -0.47 -9.09 1.43
N LEU A 196 -1.00 -7.88 1.66
CA LEU A 196 -1.81 -7.62 2.83
C LEU A 196 -2.95 -8.63 2.87
N ARG A 197 -3.09 -9.28 4.02
CA ARG A 197 -4.19 -10.21 4.28
C ARG A 197 -5.12 -9.58 5.28
N ILE A 198 -6.42 -9.65 5.00
CA ILE A 198 -7.43 -9.09 5.90
C ILE A 198 -7.87 -10.19 6.85
N PRO A 199 -7.58 -10.10 8.15
CA PRO A 199 -8.03 -11.11 9.10
C PRO A 199 -9.56 -11.12 9.13
N LEU A 200 -10.13 -12.32 9.06
CA LEU A 200 -11.58 -12.58 9.13
C LEU A 200 -12.03 -13.00 10.53
N ASP A 201 -11.09 -13.24 11.44
CA ASP A 201 -11.34 -13.55 12.84
C ASP A 201 -10.28 -12.91 13.74
N ASN A 202 -10.67 -12.65 14.99
CA ASN A 202 -9.80 -12.04 16.00
C ASN A 202 -8.63 -12.97 16.42
N ALA A 203 -8.68 -14.25 16.08
CA ALA A 203 -7.61 -15.20 16.31
C ALA A 203 -6.59 -15.22 15.16
N PHE A 204 -6.80 -14.41 14.10
CA PHE A 204 -5.97 -14.34 12.90
C PHE A 204 -5.74 -15.71 12.26
N GLN A 205 -6.75 -16.59 12.27
CA GLN A 205 -6.67 -17.94 11.70
C GLN A 205 -7.16 -17.98 10.24
N LYS A 206 -8.17 -17.17 9.92
CA LYS A 206 -8.74 -17.01 8.58
C LYS A 206 -8.42 -15.62 8.05
N PHE A 207 -8.15 -15.56 6.75
CA PHE A 207 -7.90 -14.28 6.08
C PHE A 207 -8.53 -14.25 4.70
N ASP A 208 -8.96 -13.07 4.30
CA ASP A 208 -9.40 -12.75 2.95
C ASP A 208 -8.27 -12.06 2.15
N THR A 209 -8.42 -12.06 0.82
CA THR A 209 -7.57 -11.29 -0.09
C THR A 209 -7.83 -9.80 0.13
N ALA A 210 -6.78 -9.00 0.36
CA ALA A 210 -6.94 -7.56 0.41
C ALA A 210 -7.37 -7.01 -0.97
N ARG A 211 -8.51 -6.33 -1.01
CA ARG A 211 -9.03 -5.64 -2.19
C ARG A 211 -8.31 -4.28 -2.34
N ILE A 212 -7.02 -4.31 -2.63
CA ILE A 212 -6.16 -3.12 -2.76
C ILE A 212 -5.37 -3.15 -4.07
N ASN A 213 -5.51 -2.11 -4.90
CA ASN A 213 -4.70 -1.92 -6.09
C ASN A 213 -3.57 -0.96 -5.76
N ILE A 214 -2.34 -1.46 -5.77
CA ILE A 214 -1.15 -0.70 -5.37
C ILE A 214 -0.30 -0.34 -6.58
N ARG A 215 -0.03 0.95 -6.72
CA ARG A 215 1.02 1.51 -7.58
C ARG A 215 2.05 2.21 -6.72
N TYR A 216 3.25 2.39 -7.25
CA TYR A 216 4.24 3.24 -6.61
C TYR A 216 5.14 3.91 -7.63
N ILE A 217 5.79 4.98 -7.19
CA ILE A 217 6.87 5.65 -7.89
C ILE A 217 8.09 5.62 -6.96
N ALA A 218 9.18 5.04 -7.44
CA ALA A 218 10.47 5.08 -6.74
C ALA A 218 11.26 6.29 -7.22
N ASN A 219 11.98 6.97 -6.31
CA ASN A 219 12.70 8.21 -6.64
C ASN A 219 11.75 9.24 -7.27
N ALA A 220 10.66 9.53 -6.56
CA ALA A 220 9.50 10.21 -7.11
C ALA A 220 9.85 11.56 -7.75
N ASP A 221 9.80 11.57 -9.07
CA ASP A 221 9.78 12.77 -9.89
C ASP A 221 8.39 13.41 -9.87
N ILE A 222 8.33 14.75 -9.83
CA ILE A 222 7.07 15.49 -9.78
C ILE A 222 6.24 15.29 -11.06
N GLY A 223 6.87 15.24 -12.24
CA GLY A 223 6.16 15.01 -13.50
C GLY A 223 5.53 13.62 -13.52
N GLU A 224 6.31 12.61 -13.15
CA GLU A 224 5.85 11.22 -13.04
C GLU A 224 4.71 11.06 -12.01
N LEU A 225 4.78 11.77 -10.88
CA LEU A 225 3.69 11.81 -9.90
C LEU A 225 2.38 12.33 -10.49
N VAL A 226 2.43 13.43 -11.25
CA VAL A 226 1.24 14.04 -11.87
C VAL A 226 0.67 13.12 -12.94
N ASP A 227 1.52 12.57 -13.80
CA ASP A 227 1.10 11.64 -14.86
C ASP A 227 0.45 10.38 -14.27
N MET A 228 1.07 9.79 -13.24
CA MET A 228 0.53 8.62 -12.55
C MET A 228 -0.78 8.94 -11.83
N CYS A 229 -0.92 10.11 -11.19
CA CYS A 229 -2.20 10.51 -10.59
C CYS A 229 -3.30 10.64 -11.64
N ARG A 230 -3.00 11.25 -12.80
CA ARG A 230 -3.96 11.40 -13.90
C ARG A 230 -4.44 10.05 -14.44
N GLU A 231 -3.53 9.10 -14.62
CA GLU A 231 -3.81 7.79 -15.22
C GLU A 231 -4.40 6.80 -14.23
N PHE A 232 -3.78 6.68 -13.06
CA PHE A 232 -4.18 5.75 -12.02
C PHE A 232 -5.31 6.29 -11.15
N ARG A 233 -5.58 7.60 -11.09
CA ARG A 233 -6.64 8.19 -10.25
C ARG A 233 -6.71 7.56 -8.84
N PRO A 234 -5.65 7.67 -8.03
CA PRO A 234 -5.60 7.02 -6.73
C PRO A 234 -6.65 7.61 -5.78
N ASP A 235 -7.25 6.74 -4.95
CA ASP A 235 -8.08 7.14 -3.83
C ASP A 235 -7.22 7.69 -2.69
N VAL A 236 -6.06 7.05 -2.49
CA VAL A 236 -5.07 7.38 -1.49
C VAL A 236 -3.70 7.63 -2.13
N LEU A 237 -3.12 8.79 -1.83
CA LEU A 237 -1.72 9.09 -2.13
C LEU A 237 -0.89 8.97 -0.85
N HIS A 238 0.06 8.04 -0.82
CA HIS A 238 0.86 7.74 0.37
C HIS A 238 2.32 8.11 0.13
N PHE A 239 2.77 9.20 0.74
CA PHE A 239 4.15 9.65 0.66
C PHE A 239 5.01 8.95 1.70
N ILE A 240 6.15 8.42 1.26
CA ILE A 240 7.26 7.93 2.09
C ILE A 240 8.49 8.74 1.67
N CYS A 241 8.74 9.85 2.37
CA CYS A 241 9.78 10.79 1.97
C CYS A 241 10.29 11.60 3.17
N HIS A 242 11.39 12.33 2.98
CA HIS A 242 11.84 13.28 3.99
C HIS A 242 10.88 14.48 4.04
N GLY A 243 10.55 14.86 5.27
CA GLY A 243 9.95 16.16 5.57
C GLY A 243 10.98 17.05 6.26
N GLU A 244 10.97 18.32 5.91
CA GLU A 244 11.84 19.33 6.49
C GLU A 244 11.04 20.57 6.89
N ARG A 245 11.62 21.39 7.76
CA ARG A 245 11.12 22.74 8.00
C ARG A 245 11.86 23.71 7.10
N SER A 246 11.17 24.77 6.65
CA SER A 246 11.82 25.90 6.00
C SER A 246 12.92 26.49 6.91
N PRO A 247 13.93 27.18 6.35
CA PRO A 247 15.02 27.76 7.15
C PRO A 247 14.57 28.70 8.28
N ASP A 248 13.43 29.36 8.11
CA ASP A 248 12.80 30.22 9.13
C ASP A 248 11.97 29.44 10.17
N GLY A 249 11.83 28.12 10.02
CA GLY A 249 11.08 27.22 10.89
C GLY A 249 9.56 27.35 10.80
N ARG A 250 9.03 28.16 9.87
CA ARG A 250 7.61 28.55 9.80
C ARG A 250 6.73 27.62 8.99
N THR A 251 7.28 26.94 7.99
CA THR A 251 6.51 26.05 7.11
C THR A 251 7.17 24.68 7.01
N SER A 252 6.37 23.64 6.91
CA SER A 252 6.86 22.28 6.62
C SER A 252 6.85 22.06 5.11
N ARG A 253 7.81 21.25 4.64
CA ARG A 253 7.99 20.93 3.22
C ARG A 253 8.29 19.45 3.07
N ILE A 254 7.96 18.88 1.91
CA ILE A 254 8.35 17.52 1.54
C ILE A 254 9.41 17.55 0.44
N LEU A 255 10.33 16.59 0.46
CA LEU A 255 11.40 16.48 -0.51
C LEU A 255 11.10 15.38 -1.53
N LEU A 256 11.01 15.79 -2.80
CA LEU A 256 10.86 14.92 -3.97
C LEU A 256 12.01 15.18 -4.96
N GLN A 257 11.91 14.59 -6.16
CA GLN A 257 12.83 14.81 -7.26
C GLN A 257 12.17 15.59 -8.41
N ARG A 258 13.01 16.23 -9.23
CA ARG A 258 12.61 16.85 -10.50
C ARG A 258 13.59 16.44 -11.58
N LEU A 259 13.07 15.96 -12.70
CA LEU A 259 13.83 15.69 -13.91
C LEU A 259 14.40 17.00 -14.48
N VAL A 260 15.71 17.04 -14.63
CA VAL A 260 16.46 18.18 -15.20
C VAL A 260 16.84 17.88 -16.65
N SER A 261 17.34 16.67 -16.92
CA SER A 261 17.72 16.25 -18.26
C SER A 261 17.50 14.75 -18.47
N GLN A 262 17.31 14.34 -19.72
CA GLN A 262 17.30 12.95 -20.13
C GLN A 262 18.14 12.79 -21.39
N VAL A 263 19.32 12.17 -21.26
CA VAL A 263 20.25 11.96 -22.37
C VAL A 263 20.63 10.48 -22.43
N GLY A 264 20.44 9.85 -23.59
CA GLY A 264 20.82 8.44 -23.79
C GLY A 264 20.13 7.46 -22.84
N GLY A 265 18.91 7.76 -22.39
CA GLY A 265 18.15 6.93 -21.44
C GLY A 265 18.56 7.11 -19.96
N ARG A 266 19.57 7.93 -19.66
CA ARG A 266 19.88 8.33 -18.27
C ARG A 266 19.06 9.56 -17.90
N ARG A 267 18.32 9.45 -16.79
CA ARG A 267 17.59 10.56 -16.17
C ARG A 267 18.50 11.25 -15.16
N GLU A 268 18.67 12.55 -15.32
CA GLU A 268 19.31 13.42 -14.33
C GLU A 268 18.23 14.16 -13.56
N THR A 269 18.24 14.00 -12.24
CA THR A 269 17.22 14.57 -11.36
C THR A 269 17.88 15.39 -10.26
N GLU A 270 17.22 16.46 -9.83
CA GLU A 270 17.62 17.23 -8.65
C GLU A 270 16.56 17.13 -7.53
N ARG A 271 16.97 17.43 -6.30
CA ARG A 271 16.05 17.47 -5.16
C ARG A 271 15.20 18.75 -5.20
N VAL A 272 13.91 18.61 -4.97
CA VAL A 272 12.97 19.74 -4.91
C VAL A 272 12.16 19.67 -3.62
N SER A 273 12.08 20.80 -2.93
CA SER A 273 11.33 20.98 -1.70
C SER A 273 9.99 21.66 -1.98
N LEU A 274 8.88 21.02 -1.66
CA LEU A 274 7.52 21.47 -1.97
C LEU A 274 6.73 21.84 -0.71
N THR A 275 5.98 22.94 -0.76
CA THR A 275 4.89 23.21 0.20
C THR A 275 3.62 22.43 -0.15
N ALA A 276 2.64 22.41 0.76
CA ALA A 276 1.34 21.78 0.50
C ALA A 276 0.60 22.48 -0.66
N THR A 277 0.57 23.83 -0.69
CA THR A 277 0.01 24.57 -1.83
C THR A 277 0.69 24.18 -3.15
N GLN A 278 2.03 24.15 -3.19
CA GLN A 278 2.75 23.78 -4.42
C GLN A 278 2.43 22.34 -4.86
N LEU A 279 2.31 21.40 -3.92
CA LEU A 279 1.91 20.03 -4.23
C LEU A 279 0.50 19.98 -4.83
N VAL A 280 -0.47 20.64 -4.21
CA VAL A 280 -1.86 20.67 -4.71
C VAL A 280 -1.92 21.29 -6.10
N GLU A 281 -1.24 22.42 -6.32
CA GLU A 281 -1.16 23.08 -7.64
C GLU A 281 -0.64 22.15 -8.74
N ARG A 282 0.36 21.31 -8.42
CA ARG A 282 0.88 20.31 -9.36
C ARG A 282 -0.13 19.19 -9.62
N LEU A 283 -0.79 18.68 -8.58
CA LEU A 283 -1.74 17.56 -8.70
C LEU A 283 -3.02 17.93 -9.45
N VAL A 284 -3.43 19.20 -9.44
CA VAL A 284 -4.63 19.68 -10.15
C VAL A 284 -4.33 20.26 -11.54
N ALA A 285 -3.05 20.46 -11.88
CA ALA A 285 -2.65 20.90 -13.21
C ALA A 285 -2.99 19.84 -14.28
N ASP A 286 -3.19 20.29 -15.53
CA ASP A 286 -3.29 19.43 -16.73
C ASP A 286 -4.28 18.24 -16.63
N GLN A 287 -5.50 18.51 -16.16
CA GLN A 287 -6.55 17.51 -15.91
C GLN A 287 -6.19 16.48 -14.83
N GLY A 288 -5.22 16.78 -13.96
CA GLY A 288 -4.87 15.98 -12.81
C GLY A 288 -6.04 15.83 -11.83
N CYS A 289 -5.94 14.85 -10.93
CA CYS A 289 -6.94 14.62 -9.90
C CYS A 289 -6.32 14.79 -8.52
N LEU A 290 -6.96 15.60 -7.67
CA LEU A 290 -6.64 15.65 -6.25
C LEU A 290 -7.24 14.43 -5.55
N PRO A 291 -6.41 13.52 -4.99
CA PRO A 291 -6.89 12.33 -4.27
C PRO A 291 -7.71 12.70 -3.04
N GLN A 292 -8.59 11.81 -2.61
CA GLN A 292 -9.43 12.06 -1.43
C GLN A 292 -8.61 11.99 -0.14
N VAL A 293 -7.66 11.06 -0.07
CA VAL A 293 -6.82 10.84 1.10
C VAL A 293 -5.35 11.05 0.74
N ILE A 294 -4.64 11.82 1.54
CA ILE A 294 -3.18 11.92 1.47
C ILE A 294 -2.57 11.49 2.80
N VAL A 295 -1.71 10.47 2.77
CA VAL A 295 -0.96 10.00 3.94
C VAL A 295 0.49 10.43 3.80
N LEU A 296 1.02 11.18 4.76
CA LEU A 296 2.38 11.70 4.76
C LEU A 296 3.20 11.00 5.83
N ASN A 297 3.91 9.92 5.46
CA ASN A 297 5.00 9.39 6.27
C ASN A 297 6.26 10.23 6.02
N ALA A 298 6.21 11.47 6.50
CA ALA A 298 7.26 12.48 6.37
C ALA A 298 7.29 13.37 7.61
N CYS A 299 8.50 13.58 8.16
CA CYS A 299 8.72 14.33 9.40
C CYS A 299 8.10 15.74 9.36
N TYR A 300 7.60 16.23 10.50
CA TYR A 300 7.09 17.59 10.70
C TYR A 300 5.87 18.00 9.86
N THR A 301 5.27 17.10 9.08
CA THR A 301 4.13 17.43 8.20
C THR A 301 2.82 17.73 8.96
N ALA A 302 2.74 17.38 10.25
CA ALA A 302 1.66 17.79 11.14
C ALA A 302 2.05 18.88 12.15
N ASP A 303 3.29 19.37 12.10
CA ASP A 303 3.71 20.46 12.98
C ASP A 303 3.16 21.80 12.47
N ALA A 304 2.62 22.60 13.39
CA ALA A 304 2.49 24.03 13.14
C ALA A 304 3.88 24.69 13.21
N GLY A 305 4.13 25.66 12.35
CA GLY A 305 5.38 26.43 12.32
C GLY A 305 5.73 27.09 13.66
N ALA A 306 6.98 27.55 13.78
CA ALA A 306 7.33 28.45 14.88
C ALA A 306 6.46 29.72 14.81
N PRO A 307 5.90 30.22 15.93
CA PRO A 307 5.22 31.52 15.93
C PRO A 307 6.21 32.61 15.52
N GLY A 308 5.82 33.48 14.60
CA GLY A 308 6.65 34.63 14.22
C GLY A 308 5.89 35.61 13.32
N GLY A 309 5.55 36.79 13.85
CA GLY A 309 4.70 37.79 13.18
C GLY A 309 3.21 37.56 13.40
N ASP A 310 2.37 38.27 12.63
CA ASP A 310 0.89 38.15 12.66
C ASP A 310 0.36 36.95 11.86
N ASP A 311 1.19 36.33 11.02
CA ASP A 311 0.81 35.20 10.17
C ASP A 311 1.16 33.85 10.84
N VAL A 312 0.13 33.08 11.21
CA VAL A 312 0.31 31.68 11.64
C VAL A 312 0.00 30.74 10.49
N HIS A 313 0.97 29.92 10.10
CA HIS A 313 0.81 28.93 9.05
C HIS A 313 0.15 27.64 9.57
N LEU A 314 -0.76 27.09 8.77
CA LEU A 314 -1.31 25.75 8.99
C LEU A 314 -0.21 24.69 8.82
N PRO A 315 -0.26 23.57 9.57
CA PRO A 315 0.53 22.39 9.27
C PRO A 315 0.35 21.95 7.81
N PHE A 316 1.36 21.33 7.20
CA PHE A 316 1.30 20.86 5.80
C PHE A 316 0.04 20.01 5.54
N ALA A 317 -0.25 19.03 6.40
CA ALA A 317 -1.43 18.18 6.29
C ALA A 317 -2.76 18.96 6.45
N ALA A 318 -2.81 19.95 7.34
CA ALA A 318 -3.97 20.83 7.50
C ALA A 318 -4.19 21.71 6.26
N GLU A 319 -3.10 22.23 5.68
CA GLU A 319 -3.14 23.04 4.47
C GLU A 319 -3.68 22.23 3.28
N LEU A 320 -3.27 20.96 3.12
CA LEU A 320 -3.87 20.05 2.12
C LEU A 320 -5.39 19.95 2.24
N VAL A 321 -5.90 19.78 3.46
CA VAL A 321 -7.35 19.67 3.71
C VAL A 321 -8.06 20.99 3.38
N SER A 322 -7.48 22.12 3.79
CA SER A 322 -8.01 23.45 3.45
C SER A 322 -8.08 23.70 1.94
N LYS A 323 -7.20 23.06 1.17
CA LYS A 323 -7.11 23.14 -0.29
C LYS A 323 -7.96 22.09 -1.04
N GLY A 324 -8.76 21.29 -0.32
CA GLY A 324 -9.76 20.41 -0.92
C GLY A 324 -9.43 18.91 -0.89
N VAL A 325 -8.36 18.49 -0.20
CA VAL A 325 -8.18 17.08 0.17
C VAL A 325 -9.18 16.74 1.27
N ALA A 326 -9.88 15.61 1.18
CA ALA A 326 -10.89 15.26 2.17
C ALA A 326 -10.24 14.89 3.52
N VAL A 327 -9.14 14.13 3.46
CA VAL A 327 -8.42 13.66 4.64
C VAL A 327 -6.91 13.70 4.42
N ALA A 328 -6.18 14.22 5.39
CA ALA A 328 -4.72 14.16 5.42
C ALA A 328 -4.19 13.60 6.75
N VAL A 329 -3.24 12.67 6.67
CA VAL A 329 -2.46 12.21 7.83
C VAL A 329 -1.05 12.79 7.72
N GLY A 330 -0.55 13.42 8.78
CA GLY A 330 0.84 13.90 8.86
C GLY A 330 1.53 13.46 10.14
N MET A 331 2.83 13.71 10.23
CA MET A 331 3.65 13.32 11.39
C MET A 331 4.11 14.53 12.18
N THR A 332 3.94 14.48 13.50
CA THR A 332 4.47 15.47 14.43
C THR A 332 5.90 15.12 14.83
N GLY A 333 6.84 16.04 14.59
CA GLY A 333 8.26 15.79 14.81
C GLY A 333 8.86 14.71 13.90
N GLN A 334 9.93 14.06 14.36
CA GLN A 334 10.58 12.93 13.69
C GLN A 334 9.94 11.62 14.16
N ILE A 335 9.58 10.74 13.24
CA ILE A 335 9.02 9.41 13.53
C ILE A 335 9.99 8.34 13.08
N VAL A 336 10.11 7.26 13.87
CA VAL A 336 10.97 6.12 13.49
C VAL A 336 10.27 5.24 12.45
N ASP A 337 11.03 4.67 11.52
CA ASP A 337 10.49 3.92 10.38
C ASP A 337 9.62 2.73 10.80
N THR A 338 9.99 2.02 11.87
CA THR A 338 9.20 0.89 12.39
C THR A 338 7.82 1.31 12.88
N ALA A 339 7.69 2.51 13.48
CA ALA A 339 6.38 3.05 13.87
C ALA A 339 5.55 3.42 12.65
N CYS A 340 6.16 4.01 11.60
CA CYS A 340 5.49 4.22 10.32
C CYS A 340 4.98 2.90 9.71
N GLN A 341 5.79 1.83 9.76
CA GLN A 341 5.42 0.50 9.26
C GLN A 341 4.21 -0.08 9.99
N VAL A 342 4.25 -0.09 11.31
CA VAL A 342 3.14 -0.53 12.15
C VAL A 342 1.88 0.29 11.89
N PHE A 343 2.02 1.62 11.83
CA PHE A 343 0.91 2.51 11.56
C PHE A 343 0.26 2.19 10.22
N THR A 344 1.04 2.20 9.14
CA THR A 344 0.56 1.97 7.78
C THR A 344 -0.13 0.62 7.64
N LEU A 345 0.45 -0.46 8.18
CA LEU A 345 -0.14 -1.79 8.08
C LEU A 345 -1.47 -1.88 8.82
N ARG A 346 -1.53 -1.43 10.09
CA ARG A 346 -2.80 -1.46 10.81
C ARG A 346 -3.84 -0.58 10.16
N PHE A 347 -3.44 0.60 9.73
CA PHE A 347 -4.31 1.59 9.12
C PHE A 347 -4.99 1.02 7.87
N TYR A 348 -4.22 0.44 6.93
CA TYR A 348 -4.81 -0.18 5.74
C TYR A 348 -5.60 -1.46 6.06
N GLN A 349 -5.21 -2.28 7.05
CA GLN A 349 -6.03 -3.42 7.47
C GLN A 349 -7.41 -2.98 7.94
N ALA A 350 -7.46 -2.01 8.86
CA ALA A 350 -8.70 -1.46 9.40
C ALA A 350 -9.56 -0.81 8.30
N LEU A 351 -8.94 -0.04 7.39
CA LEU A 351 -9.65 0.54 6.25
C LEU A 351 -10.26 -0.52 5.32
N LEU A 352 -9.50 -1.57 4.99
CA LEU A 352 -9.99 -2.65 4.13
C LEU A 352 -11.01 -3.57 4.82
N GLN A 353 -11.12 -3.49 6.15
CA GLN A 353 -12.22 -4.03 6.95
C GLN A 353 -13.43 -3.08 7.04
N MET A 354 -13.47 -2.02 6.22
CA MET A 354 -14.53 -1.02 6.16
C MET A 354 -14.73 -0.25 7.47
N GLN A 355 -13.70 -0.17 8.32
CA GLN A 355 -13.76 0.67 9.50
C GLN A 355 -13.62 2.15 9.12
N PRO A 356 -14.27 3.08 9.85
CA PRO A 356 -14.09 4.51 9.62
C PRO A 356 -12.62 4.91 9.69
N LEU A 357 -12.21 5.86 8.86
CA LEU A 357 -10.80 6.27 8.78
C LEU A 357 -10.26 6.79 10.12
N THR A 358 -11.07 7.51 10.89
CA THR A 358 -10.72 7.99 12.23
C THR A 358 -10.41 6.83 13.18
N GLU A 359 -11.22 5.75 13.13
CA GLU A 359 -11.02 4.52 13.89
C GLU A 359 -9.79 3.74 13.42
N ALA A 360 -9.57 3.65 12.10
CA ALA A 360 -8.38 3.03 11.54
C ALA A 360 -7.09 3.70 12.03
N ALA A 361 -7.07 5.04 12.08
CA ALA A 361 -5.95 5.80 12.63
C ALA A 361 -5.78 5.56 14.13
N ALA A 362 -6.87 5.54 14.91
CA ALA A 362 -6.82 5.26 16.35
C ALA A 362 -6.30 3.85 16.67
N GLN A 363 -6.76 2.84 15.94
CA GLN A 363 -6.26 1.47 16.09
C GLN A 363 -4.79 1.37 15.71
N ALA A 364 -4.36 2.03 14.63
CA ALA A 364 -2.95 2.08 14.26
C ALA A 364 -2.08 2.70 15.35
N ARG A 365 -2.51 3.81 15.95
CA ARG A 365 -1.85 4.42 17.12
C ARG A 365 -1.82 3.48 18.32
N ARG A 366 -2.92 2.78 18.60
CA ARG A 366 -3.01 1.79 19.70
C ARG A 366 -2.06 0.62 19.50
N THR A 367 -1.93 0.13 18.26
CA THR A 367 -0.99 -0.94 17.90
C THR A 367 0.46 -0.48 18.12
N ILE A 368 0.82 0.75 17.74
CA ILE A 368 2.13 1.32 18.07
C ILE A 368 2.28 1.40 19.58
N LEU A 369 1.32 1.94 20.31
CA LEU A 369 1.42 2.05 21.77
C LEU A 369 1.69 0.69 22.44
N ASN A 370 0.97 -0.35 22.03
CA ASN A 370 1.10 -1.69 22.60
C ASN A 370 2.42 -2.39 22.23
N ALA A 371 3.06 -1.98 21.13
CA ALA A 371 4.31 -2.56 20.67
C ALA A 371 5.55 -2.03 21.41
N TRP A 372 5.48 -0.83 21.99
CA TRP A 372 6.59 -0.21 22.71
C TRP A 372 6.36 -0.34 24.22
N THR A 373 7.20 -1.13 24.90
CA THR A 373 7.11 -1.32 26.36
C THR A 373 7.38 -0.04 27.16
N ASP A 374 8.04 0.93 26.54
CA ASP A 374 8.41 2.25 27.06
C ASP A 374 7.58 3.38 26.43
N TYR A 375 6.35 3.13 25.99
CA TYR A 375 5.45 4.15 25.38
C TYR A 375 5.23 5.42 26.24
N GLN A 376 5.57 5.35 27.54
CA GLN A 376 5.58 6.50 28.43
C GLN A 376 6.77 7.43 28.17
N GLN A 377 7.91 6.93 27.69
CA GLN A 377 9.08 7.73 27.30
C GLN A 377 9.11 7.98 25.78
N ASN A 378 8.50 7.08 25.00
CA ASN A 378 8.44 7.19 23.55
C ASN A 378 7.01 7.49 23.05
N ILE A 379 6.86 8.66 22.43
CA ILE A 379 5.58 9.16 21.91
C ILE A 379 5.32 8.84 20.43
N GLU A 380 6.03 7.87 19.82
CA GLU A 380 5.81 7.46 18.43
C GLU A 380 4.32 7.24 18.10
N TRP A 381 3.55 6.68 19.03
CA TRP A 381 2.12 6.41 18.89
C TRP A 381 1.27 7.68 18.75
N ALA A 382 1.74 8.82 19.24
CA ALA A 382 1.03 10.10 19.20
C ALA A 382 1.47 11.01 18.04
N ARG A 383 2.53 10.65 17.31
CA ARG A 383 3.06 11.46 16.20
C ARG A 383 2.13 11.50 14.98
N PRO A 384 1.51 10.40 14.53
CA PRO A 384 0.56 10.46 13.42
C PRO A 384 -0.65 11.31 13.82
N THR A 385 -0.93 12.37 13.08
CA THR A 385 -2.02 13.33 13.32
C THR A 385 -2.97 13.34 12.13
N LEU A 386 -4.27 13.19 12.40
CA LEU A 386 -5.30 13.11 11.37
C LEU A 386 -6.04 14.44 11.24
N PHE A 387 -6.10 14.97 10.02
CA PHE A 387 -6.88 16.14 9.63
C PHE A 387 -7.97 15.72 8.63
N LEU A 388 -9.19 16.22 8.79
CA LEU A 388 -10.30 15.93 7.91
C LEU A 388 -11.13 17.20 7.63
N SER A 389 -11.79 17.24 6.48
CA SER A 389 -12.77 18.30 6.23
C SER A 389 -14.03 18.12 7.08
N ARG A 390 -14.75 19.20 7.39
CA ARG A 390 -15.96 19.16 8.23
C ARG A 390 -17.04 18.16 7.77
N ASP A 391 -17.14 17.97 6.47
CA ASP A 391 -18.08 17.03 5.85
C ASP A 391 -17.42 15.71 5.44
N ALA A 392 -16.13 15.53 5.74
CA ALA A 392 -15.46 14.25 5.59
C ALA A 392 -15.94 13.28 6.66
N SER A 393 -16.46 12.15 6.18
CA SER A 393 -16.49 10.92 6.95
C SER A 393 -16.27 9.74 6.00
N PRO A 394 -15.12 9.67 5.29
CA PRO A 394 -14.91 8.60 4.33
C PRO A 394 -14.87 7.28 5.08
N VAL A 395 -15.94 6.52 4.94
CA VAL A 395 -15.97 5.09 5.22
C VAL A 395 -15.58 4.41 3.91
N VAL A 396 -14.80 3.34 4.02
CA VAL A 396 -14.54 2.48 2.88
C VAL A 396 -15.78 1.63 2.66
N GLU A 397 -16.36 1.71 1.47
CA GLU A 397 -17.54 0.97 1.07
C GLU A 397 -17.17 -0.04 -0.03
N ILE A 398 -17.85 -1.19 -0.01
CA ILE A 398 -17.91 -2.04 -1.19
C ILE A 398 -18.90 -1.38 -2.14
N THR A 399 -18.52 -1.16 -3.40
CA THR A 399 -19.50 -0.71 -4.40
C THR A 399 -20.68 -1.70 -4.41
N PRO A 400 -21.94 -1.23 -4.31
CA PRO A 400 -23.12 -2.12 -4.25
C PRO A 400 -23.15 -3.18 -5.35
N GLN A 401 -22.51 -2.90 -6.49
CA GLN A 401 -22.41 -3.78 -7.65
C GLN A 401 -21.24 -4.78 -7.58
N ALA A 402 -20.14 -4.49 -6.86
CA ALA A 402 -19.10 -5.48 -6.56
C ALA A 402 -19.59 -6.56 -5.57
N ALA A 403 -20.62 -6.25 -4.78
CA ALA A 403 -21.24 -7.19 -3.86
C ALA A 403 -21.97 -8.37 -4.57
N ALA A 404 -22.34 -8.22 -5.84
CA ALA A 404 -23.04 -9.28 -6.60
C ALA A 404 -22.08 -10.34 -7.17
N PHE A 405 -20.87 -9.96 -7.55
CA PHE A 405 -19.83 -10.86 -8.04
C PHE A 405 -18.44 -10.29 -7.72
N ASP A 406 -17.83 -10.80 -6.64
CA ASP A 406 -16.57 -10.28 -6.12
C ASP A 406 -15.34 -10.83 -6.88
N VAL A 407 -15.13 -10.32 -8.09
CA VAL A 407 -13.95 -10.65 -8.91
C VAL A 407 -12.64 -10.30 -8.19
N TYR A 408 -12.64 -9.22 -7.39
CA TYR A 408 -11.45 -8.73 -6.71
C TYR A 408 -11.04 -9.60 -5.53
N GLY A 409 -11.99 -10.06 -4.69
CA GLY A 409 -11.71 -11.02 -3.62
C GLY A 409 -11.20 -12.36 -4.13
N ARG A 410 -11.57 -12.74 -5.36
CA ARG A 410 -11.10 -13.96 -6.04
C ARG A 410 -9.72 -13.81 -6.70
N ALA A 411 -9.21 -12.60 -6.89
CA ALA A 411 -7.92 -12.37 -7.55
C ALA A 411 -6.76 -13.12 -6.87
N GLY A 412 -6.78 -13.25 -5.55
CA GLY A 412 -5.75 -13.96 -4.80
C GLY A 412 -5.59 -15.44 -5.15
N ARG A 413 -6.60 -16.06 -5.79
CA ARG A 413 -6.59 -17.48 -6.18
C ARG A 413 -5.64 -17.79 -7.35
N PHE A 414 -5.21 -16.78 -8.11
CA PHE A 414 -4.20 -16.94 -9.17
C PHE A 414 -2.77 -17.14 -8.64
N ARG A 415 -2.55 -16.98 -7.33
CA ARG A 415 -1.30 -17.39 -6.67
C ARG A 415 -1.35 -18.91 -6.47
N GLY A 416 -0.30 -19.61 -6.87
CA GLY A 416 -0.25 -21.07 -6.74
C GLY A 416 -0.49 -21.55 -5.31
N GLN A 417 -1.03 -22.76 -5.16
CA GLN A 417 -1.16 -23.44 -3.87
C GLN A 417 0.21 -24.05 -3.47
N GLU A 418 0.72 -23.62 -2.31
CA GLU A 418 1.79 -24.23 -1.48
C GLU A 418 3.28 -23.90 -1.72
N GLY A 419 3.97 -23.60 -0.62
CA GLY A 419 5.41 -23.86 -0.40
C GLY A 419 6.42 -22.71 -0.61
N GLY A 420 6.10 -21.71 -1.43
CA GLY A 420 6.98 -20.56 -1.68
C GLY A 420 6.80 -19.39 -0.70
N PRO A 421 7.76 -18.45 -0.60
CA PRO A 421 7.56 -17.23 0.18
C PRO A 421 6.33 -16.47 -0.36
N ARG A 422 5.50 -15.97 0.55
CA ARG A 422 4.29 -15.20 0.22
C ARG A 422 4.65 -13.94 -0.54
N MET A 423 5.81 -13.35 -0.24
CA MET A 423 6.32 -12.17 -0.91
C MET A 423 7.11 -12.50 -2.18
N LEU A 424 6.90 -11.68 -3.20
CA LEU A 424 7.67 -11.73 -4.45
C LEU A 424 9.09 -11.14 -4.31
N CYS A 425 9.31 -10.28 -3.30
CA CYS A 425 10.51 -9.47 -3.02
C CYS A 425 11.04 -8.69 -4.24
N ASP A 426 11.22 -7.36 -4.13
CA ASP A 426 11.89 -6.46 -5.09
C ASP A 426 12.03 -6.94 -6.59
N ARG A 427 10.91 -6.85 -7.33
CA ARG A 427 10.80 -7.06 -8.81
C ARG A 427 10.09 -5.88 -9.48
N TYR A 428 10.47 -4.70 -9.03
CA TYR A 428 9.81 -3.43 -9.34
C TYR A 428 9.89 -3.05 -10.81
N ASP A 429 11.05 -3.25 -11.41
CA ASP A 429 11.32 -3.02 -12.83
C ASP A 429 10.44 -3.86 -13.76
N ILE A 430 10.07 -5.07 -13.34
CA ILE A 430 9.14 -5.93 -14.11
C ILE A 430 7.71 -5.40 -14.00
N PHE A 431 7.28 -4.94 -12.82
CA PHE A 431 5.94 -4.38 -12.65
C PHE A 431 5.77 -3.04 -13.38
N ASP A 432 6.82 -2.23 -13.41
CA ASP A 432 6.89 -1.02 -14.23
C ASP A 432 6.73 -1.35 -15.73
N ALA A 433 7.48 -2.34 -16.24
CA ALA A 433 7.34 -2.82 -17.61
C ALA A 433 5.93 -3.35 -17.92
N TYR A 434 5.32 -4.07 -16.98
CA TYR A 434 3.95 -4.55 -17.07
C TYR A 434 2.94 -3.38 -17.12
N GLN A 435 3.16 -2.29 -16.38
CA GLN A 435 2.30 -1.11 -16.47
C GLN A 435 2.38 -0.41 -17.81
N HIS A 436 3.58 -0.25 -18.36
CA HIS A 436 3.75 0.27 -19.71
C HIS A 436 3.04 -0.59 -20.76
N LEU A 437 3.01 -1.92 -20.59
CA LEU A 437 2.24 -2.82 -21.45
C LEU A 437 0.72 -2.56 -21.37
N LEU A 438 0.18 -2.37 -20.16
CA LEU A 438 -1.25 -2.08 -20.00
C LEU A 438 -1.64 -0.72 -20.58
N GLN A 439 -0.83 0.31 -20.37
CA GLN A 439 -1.06 1.63 -20.96
C GLN A 439 -1.07 1.55 -22.50
N ALA A 440 -0.14 0.79 -23.08
CA ALA A 440 -0.09 0.54 -24.52
C ALA A 440 -1.31 -0.24 -25.03
N THR A 441 -2.03 -0.96 -24.16
CA THR A 441 -3.28 -1.62 -24.53
C THR A 441 -4.41 -0.61 -24.73
N ILE A 442 -4.45 0.45 -23.91
CA ILE A 442 -5.47 1.50 -23.95
C ILE A 442 -5.16 2.51 -25.06
N LYS A 443 -3.88 2.84 -25.25
CA LYS A 443 -3.37 3.73 -26.30
C LYS A 443 -2.42 2.95 -27.21
N PRO A 444 -2.94 2.15 -28.16
CA PRO A 444 -2.11 1.30 -29.00
C PRO A 444 -1.16 2.13 -29.88
N GLY A 445 0.12 1.77 -29.81
CA GLY A 445 1.15 2.23 -30.74
C GLY A 445 1.28 1.29 -31.94
N THR A 446 2.44 1.33 -32.60
CA THR A 446 2.79 0.41 -33.70
C THR A 446 3.55 -0.84 -33.22
N GLU A 447 4.01 -0.82 -31.98
CA GLU A 447 4.83 -1.86 -31.37
C GLU A 447 3.99 -3.06 -30.95
N ARG A 448 4.58 -4.26 -30.99
CA ARG A 448 3.92 -5.47 -30.50
C ARG A 448 3.50 -5.33 -29.03
N LEU A 449 2.27 -5.72 -28.73
CA LEU A 449 1.69 -5.65 -27.39
C LEU A 449 2.13 -6.87 -26.56
N MET A 450 3.41 -6.86 -26.18
CA MET A 450 4.08 -7.99 -25.54
C MET A 450 5.11 -7.54 -24.51
N LEU A 451 5.25 -8.29 -23.42
CA LEU A 451 6.33 -8.18 -22.44
C LEU A 451 7.11 -9.51 -22.39
N ALA A 452 8.43 -9.44 -22.49
CA ALA A 452 9.31 -10.60 -22.40
C ALA A 452 10.20 -10.52 -21.15
N ILE A 453 10.14 -11.56 -20.31
CA ILE A 453 10.90 -11.69 -19.06
C ILE A 453 11.90 -12.85 -19.22
N SER A 454 13.19 -12.55 -19.39
CA SER A 454 14.24 -13.56 -19.54
C SER A 454 14.91 -13.89 -18.21
N ALA A 455 15.36 -15.12 -18.03
CA ALA A 455 16.39 -15.48 -17.04
C ALA A 455 17.62 -16.02 -17.76
N ARG A 456 18.84 -15.63 -17.33
CA ARG A 456 20.08 -16.08 -17.99
C ARG A 456 20.21 -17.58 -18.07
N ASP A 457 20.04 -18.22 -16.92
CA ASP A 457 20.28 -19.65 -16.76
C ASP A 457 18.99 -20.36 -16.37
N SER A 458 18.98 -21.68 -16.56
CA SER A 458 17.91 -22.57 -16.07
C SER A 458 17.89 -22.70 -14.55
N THR A 459 18.61 -21.84 -13.82
CA THR A 459 18.70 -21.85 -12.36
C THR A 459 17.30 -21.91 -11.75
N PRO A 460 16.95 -23.03 -11.10
CA PRO A 460 15.66 -23.18 -10.46
C PRO A 460 15.50 -22.15 -9.34
N GLY A 461 14.26 -21.69 -9.12
CA GLY A 461 13.94 -20.85 -7.97
C GLY A 461 14.26 -19.36 -8.11
N VAL A 462 14.54 -18.84 -9.32
CA VAL A 462 14.72 -17.38 -9.54
C VAL A 462 13.42 -16.57 -9.49
N GLY A 463 12.26 -17.24 -9.53
CA GLY A 463 10.93 -16.63 -9.37
C GLY A 463 10.12 -16.40 -10.66
N LYS A 464 10.47 -17.07 -11.78
CA LYS A 464 9.79 -16.91 -13.10
C LYS A 464 8.28 -17.18 -13.06
N THR A 465 7.83 -18.28 -12.46
CA THR A 465 6.40 -18.60 -12.33
C THR A 465 5.72 -17.62 -11.38
N ARG A 466 6.35 -17.34 -10.23
CA ARG A 466 5.81 -16.42 -9.20
C ARG A 466 5.56 -15.02 -9.74
N ILE A 467 6.41 -14.48 -10.62
CA ILE A 467 6.19 -13.16 -11.22
C ILE A 467 4.95 -13.14 -12.14
N LEU A 468 4.67 -14.23 -12.87
CA LEU A 468 3.47 -14.33 -13.70
C LEU A 468 2.20 -14.43 -12.85
N GLU A 469 2.23 -15.17 -11.74
CA GLU A 469 1.11 -15.24 -10.80
C GLU A 469 0.79 -13.86 -10.20
N GLU A 470 1.79 -13.09 -9.79
CA GLU A 470 1.55 -11.74 -9.27
C GLU A 470 1.05 -10.80 -10.36
N ILE A 471 1.56 -10.88 -11.59
CA ILE A 471 1.00 -10.14 -12.73
C ILE A 471 -0.48 -10.51 -12.92
N ALA A 472 -0.83 -11.80 -12.83
CA ALA A 472 -2.21 -12.26 -12.94
C ALA A 472 -3.12 -11.62 -11.88
N VAL A 473 -2.73 -11.67 -10.61
CA VAL A 473 -3.47 -11.04 -9.50
C VAL A 473 -3.67 -9.55 -9.76
N HIS A 474 -2.59 -8.83 -10.08
CA HIS A 474 -2.64 -7.39 -10.31
C HIS A 474 -3.49 -7.02 -11.54
N SER A 475 -3.49 -7.87 -12.57
CA SER A 475 -4.26 -7.64 -13.80
C SER A 475 -5.77 -7.58 -13.58
N ILE A 476 -6.32 -8.35 -12.63
CA ILE A 476 -7.73 -8.26 -12.25
C ILE A 476 -8.09 -6.84 -11.76
N TYR A 477 -7.25 -6.27 -10.90
CA TYR A 477 -7.44 -4.90 -10.40
C TYR A 477 -7.30 -3.83 -11.49
N ASP A 478 -6.55 -4.14 -12.54
CA ASP A 478 -6.34 -3.27 -13.69
C ASP A 478 -7.44 -3.37 -14.74
N GLY A 479 -8.39 -4.30 -14.57
CA GLY A 479 -9.46 -4.57 -15.53
C GLY A 479 -9.04 -5.52 -16.65
N PHE A 480 -8.15 -6.45 -16.36
CA PHE A 480 -7.75 -7.53 -17.23
C PHE A 480 -8.13 -8.89 -16.62
N VAL A 481 -8.28 -9.93 -17.44
CA VAL A 481 -8.53 -11.30 -17.01
C VAL A 481 -7.36 -12.17 -17.46
N PRO A 482 -6.53 -12.67 -16.54
CA PRO A 482 -5.33 -13.41 -16.88
C PRO A 482 -5.66 -14.86 -17.24
N CYS A 483 -5.08 -15.36 -18.33
CA CYS A 483 -5.08 -16.76 -18.72
C CYS A 483 -3.64 -17.27 -18.68
N ILE A 484 -3.28 -17.99 -17.61
CA ILE A 484 -1.92 -18.51 -17.40
C ILE A 484 -1.81 -19.88 -18.06
N ILE A 485 -0.92 -20.00 -19.05
CA ILE A 485 -0.45 -21.29 -19.56
C ILE A 485 0.74 -21.69 -18.68
N PRO A 486 0.57 -22.63 -17.73
CA PRO A 486 1.63 -22.98 -16.80
C PRO A 486 2.70 -23.82 -17.48
N ALA A 487 3.91 -23.84 -16.92
CA ALA A 487 4.96 -24.75 -17.35
C ALA A 487 4.56 -26.18 -16.97
N ARG A 488 4.11 -26.96 -17.97
CA ARG A 488 3.73 -28.38 -17.78
C ARG A 488 4.87 -29.30 -18.21
N SER A 489 4.73 -30.59 -17.93
CA SER A 489 5.64 -31.60 -18.48
C SER A 489 5.63 -31.58 -20.02
N GLU A 490 4.47 -31.34 -20.63
CA GLU A 490 4.28 -31.28 -22.09
C GLU A 490 3.89 -29.86 -22.53
N MET A 491 4.79 -29.16 -23.24
CA MET A 491 4.61 -27.79 -23.73
C MET A 491 4.28 -27.75 -25.23
N PRO A 492 3.42 -26.85 -25.72
CA PRO A 492 2.90 -26.86 -27.10
C PRO A 492 3.98 -27.00 -28.19
N ALA A 493 3.77 -27.88 -29.18
CA ALA A 493 4.67 -28.00 -30.33
C ALA A 493 4.07 -27.55 -31.67
N SER A 494 2.81 -27.10 -31.66
CA SER A 494 2.12 -26.48 -32.79
C SER A 494 1.26 -25.32 -32.32
N PHE A 495 0.82 -24.47 -33.24
CA PHE A 495 -0.09 -23.37 -32.88
C PHE A 495 -1.48 -23.85 -32.48
N LEU A 496 -1.97 -24.95 -33.07
CA LEU A 496 -3.23 -25.59 -32.67
C LEU A 496 -3.15 -26.07 -31.22
N GLU A 497 -2.06 -26.73 -30.84
CA GLU A 497 -1.89 -27.19 -29.47
C GLU A 497 -1.75 -26.04 -28.48
N PHE A 498 -1.08 -24.95 -28.88
CA PHE A 498 -1.04 -23.73 -28.10
C PHE A 498 -2.45 -23.19 -27.84
N ALA A 499 -3.30 -23.14 -28.87
CA ALA A 499 -4.68 -22.67 -28.74
C ALA A 499 -5.52 -23.56 -27.80
N VAL A 500 -5.34 -24.88 -27.85
CA VAL A 500 -6.00 -25.81 -26.91
C VAL A 500 -5.50 -25.62 -25.48
N ASN A 501 -4.19 -25.46 -25.28
CA ASN A 501 -3.64 -25.20 -23.94
C ASN A 501 -4.08 -23.84 -23.39
N LEU A 502 -4.31 -22.85 -24.25
CA LEU A 502 -4.92 -21.58 -23.86
C LEU A 502 -6.40 -21.76 -23.49
N ALA A 503 -7.16 -22.60 -24.18
CA ALA A 503 -8.53 -22.93 -23.79
C ALA A 503 -8.59 -23.59 -22.39
N ASP A 504 -7.64 -24.47 -22.07
CA ASP A 504 -7.52 -25.02 -20.71
C ASP A 504 -7.13 -23.95 -19.68
N ALA A 505 -6.30 -22.99 -20.05
CA ALA A 505 -5.96 -21.84 -19.20
C ALA A 505 -7.17 -20.92 -18.98
N ILE A 506 -8.02 -20.75 -19.99
CA ILE A 506 -9.31 -20.03 -19.89
C ILE A 506 -10.23 -20.74 -18.90
N ASP A 507 -10.35 -22.07 -18.97
CA ASP A 507 -11.16 -22.83 -18.01
C ASP A 507 -10.61 -22.76 -16.59
N ALA A 508 -9.29 -22.87 -16.42
CA ALA A 508 -8.67 -22.65 -15.10
C ALA A 508 -8.99 -21.23 -14.57
N THR A 509 -9.00 -20.23 -15.45
CA THR A 509 -9.41 -18.85 -15.11
C THR A 509 -10.88 -18.79 -14.68
N ARG A 510 -11.76 -19.51 -15.36
CA ARG A 510 -13.18 -19.63 -14.99
C ARG A 510 -13.35 -20.24 -13.61
N GLU A 511 -12.61 -21.30 -13.30
CA GLU A 511 -12.62 -21.93 -11.97
C GLU A 511 -12.18 -20.96 -10.87
N HIS A 512 -11.06 -20.25 -11.07
CA HIS A 512 -10.60 -19.24 -10.10
C HIS A 512 -11.68 -18.17 -9.86
N LEU A 513 -12.41 -17.77 -10.90
CA LEU A 513 -13.46 -16.75 -10.84
C LEU A 513 -14.85 -17.29 -10.47
N GLU A 514 -15.03 -18.60 -10.33
CA GLU A 514 -16.33 -19.26 -10.13
C GLU A 514 -17.33 -19.01 -11.27
N LEU A 515 -16.85 -19.13 -12.50
CA LEU A 515 -17.64 -19.16 -13.72
C LEU A 515 -17.86 -20.61 -14.17
N GLU A 516 -18.91 -20.86 -14.95
CA GLU A 516 -19.15 -22.18 -15.55
C GLU A 516 -18.06 -22.50 -16.58
N LEU A 517 -17.62 -23.76 -16.63
CA LEU A 517 -16.67 -24.26 -17.63
C LEU A 517 -17.25 -24.21 -19.04
N ASP A 518 -16.41 -23.92 -20.03
CA ASP A 518 -16.84 -23.83 -21.43
C ASP A 518 -16.28 -24.97 -22.27
N TRP A 519 -17.06 -26.04 -22.37
CA TRP A 519 -16.75 -27.18 -23.22
C TRP A 519 -16.95 -26.89 -24.73
N THR A 520 -17.45 -25.71 -25.08
CA THR A 520 -17.74 -25.30 -26.48
C THR A 520 -16.66 -24.42 -27.11
N SER A 521 -15.49 -24.32 -26.45
CA SER A 521 -14.31 -23.63 -26.99
C SER A 521 -14.05 -23.99 -28.45
N LEU A 522 -13.92 -22.96 -29.29
CA LEU A 522 -13.66 -23.14 -30.71
C LEU A 522 -12.27 -23.75 -30.94
N SER A 523 -11.30 -23.47 -30.07
CA SER A 523 -9.98 -24.07 -30.13
C SER A 523 -10.01 -25.59 -29.88
N ARG A 524 -10.86 -26.06 -28.96
CA ARG A 524 -11.11 -27.51 -28.75
C ARG A 524 -11.85 -28.13 -29.95
N HIS A 525 -12.83 -27.44 -30.52
CA HIS A 525 -13.48 -27.89 -31.75
C HIS A 525 -12.49 -28.07 -32.90
N ARG A 526 -11.54 -27.13 -33.09
CA ARG A 526 -10.47 -27.30 -34.10
C ARG A 526 -9.59 -28.51 -33.83
N ALA A 527 -9.34 -28.84 -32.56
CA ALA A 527 -8.61 -30.05 -32.19
C ALA A 527 -9.40 -31.33 -32.50
N PHE A 528 -10.72 -31.34 -32.27
CA PHE A 528 -11.59 -32.45 -32.62
C PHE A 528 -11.69 -32.64 -34.14
N GLU A 529 -11.86 -31.55 -34.91
CA GLU A 529 -11.81 -31.57 -36.37
C GLU A 529 -10.49 -32.15 -36.88
N PHE A 530 -9.36 -31.68 -36.34
CA PHE A 530 -8.04 -32.19 -36.71
C PHE A 530 -7.91 -33.70 -36.42
N ALA A 531 -8.46 -34.16 -35.30
CA ALA A 531 -8.45 -35.56 -34.89
C ALA A 531 -9.50 -36.44 -35.59
N ASN A 532 -10.33 -35.87 -36.47
CA ASN A 532 -11.49 -36.54 -37.09
C ASN A 532 -12.47 -37.12 -36.06
N MET A 533 -12.74 -36.36 -35.00
CA MET A 533 -13.62 -36.74 -33.89
C MET A 533 -14.92 -35.94 -33.91
N ASP A 534 -16.02 -36.55 -33.46
CA ASP A 534 -17.29 -35.85 -33.26
C ASP A 534 -17.22 -34.95 -32.03
N VAL A 535 -17.72 -33.73 -32.17
CA VAL A 535 -17.76 -32.68 -31.14
C VAL A 535 -18.82 -32.99 -30.08
N ALA A 536 -19.86 -33.76 -30.41
CA ALA A 536 -20.96 -34.10 -29.51
C ALA A 536 -20.71 -35.43 -28.78
N SER A 537 -19.89 -35.42 -27.71
CA SER A 537 -19.62 -36.61 -26.89
C SER A 537 -20.13 -36.48 -25.46
N PRO A 538 -20.64 -37.58 -24.86
CA PRO A 538 -20.96 -37.63 -23.43
C PRO A 538 -19.72 -37.61 -22.52
N ASP A 539 -18.51 -37.83 -23.05
CA ASP A 539 -17.22 -37.69 -22.35
C ASP A 539 -16.30 -36.67 -23.07
N PRO A 540 -16.45 -35.36 -22.77
CA PRO A 540 -15.63 -34.31 -23.39
C PRO A 540 -14.15 -34.37 -22.99
N LEU A 541 -13.86 -34.76 -21.74
CA LEU A 541 -12.49 -34.79 -21.22
C LEU A 541 -11.67 -35.91 -21.88
N GLY A 542 -12.24 -37.11 -22.00
CA GLY A 542 -11.59 -38.24 -22.67
C GLY A 542 -11.37 -37.98 -24.16
N GLN A 543 -12.30 -37.28 -24.82
CA GLN A 543 -12.09 -36.85 -26.20
C GLN A 543 -10.98 -35.82 -26.34
N LEU A 544 -10.92 -34.82 -25.45
CA LEU A 544 -9.87 -33.80 -25.47
C LEU A 544 -8.48 -34.44 -25.32
N MET A 545 -8.32 -35.40 -24.42
CA MET A 545 -7.07 -36.15 -24.27
C MET A 545 -6.67 -36.90 -25.55
N LYS A 546 -7.64 -37.54 -26.23
CA LYS A 546 -7.40 -38.20 -27.52
C LYS A 546 -7.03 -37.22 -28.62
N ALA A 547 -7.69 -36.06 -28.68
CA ALA A 547 -7.39 -35.02 -29.67
C ALA A 547 -5.99 -34.43 -29.47
N LYS A 548 -5.60 -34.13 -28.22
CA LYS A 548 -4.22 -33.69 -27.89
C LYS A 548 -3.18 -34.71 -28.32
N LYS A 549 -3.45 -36.00 -28.06
CA LYS A 549 -2.58 -37.09 -28.51
C LYS A 549 -2.46 -37.14 -30.04
N ALA A 550 -3.57 -37.02 -30.77
CA ALA A 550 -3.57 -36.99 -32.23
C ALA A 550 -2.78 -35.79 -32.80
N ILE A 551 -2.92 -34.60 -32.22
CA ILE A 551 -2.14 -33.40 -32.57
C ILE A 551 -0.63 -33.67 -32.43
N ARG A 552 -0.23 -34.38 -31.38
CA ARG A 552 1.17 -34.73 -31.14
C ARG A 552 1.71 -35.74 -32.13
N GLU A 553 0.99 -36.83 -32.34
CA GLU A 553 1.37 -37.87 -33.30
C GLU A 553 1.51 -37.31 -34.72
N ARG A 554 0.69 -36.30 -35.06
CA ARG A 554 0.68 -35.62 -36.36
C ARG A 554 1.19 -34.17 -36.28
N SER A 555 2.22 -33.92 -35.47
CA SER A 555 2.72 -32.56 -35.20
C SER A 555 3.16 -31.78 -36.46
N ALA A 556 3.70 -32.45 -37.48
CA ALA A 556 4.07 -31.81 -38.74
C ALA A 556 2.83 -31.26 -39.49
N GLU A 557 1.73 -32.01 -39.52
CA GLU A 557 0.46 -31.55 -40.09
C GLU A 557 -0.16 -30.45 -39.22
N ALA A 558 -0.11 -30.59 -37.90
CA ALA A 558 -0.63 -29.57 -36.99
C ALA A 558 0.10 -28.22 -37.13
N ARG A 559 1.39 -28.23 -37.49
CA ARG A 559 2.19 -27.02 -37.75
C ARG A 559 1.90 -26.37 -39.10
N SER A 560 1.37 -27.10 -40.08
CA SER A 560 1.05 -26.57 -41.41
C SER A 560 -0.37 -26.02 -41.54
N LEU A 561 -1.19 -26.15 -40.49
CA LEU A 561 -2.52 -25.56 -40.42
C LEU A 561 -2.48 -24.03 -40.53
N ASP A 562 -3.57 -23.45 -41.04
CA ASP A 562 -3.69 -22.00 -41.17
C ASP A 562 -3.73 -21.32 -39.80
N SER A 563 -2.65 -20.62 -39.46
CA SER A 563 -2.53 -19.86 -38.22
C SER A 563 -3.61 -18.80 -38.05
N LYS A 564 -4.18 -18.23 -39.12
CA LYS A 564 -5.26 -17.25 -39.00
C LYS A 564 -6.53 -17.89 -38.46
N LEU A 565 -6.89 -19.06 -38.96
CA LEU A 565 -8.07 -19.80 -38.52
C LEU A 565 -7.95 -20.24 -37.06
N ILE A 566 -6.75 -20.63 -36.63
CA ILE A 566 -6.47 -20.96 -35.22
C ILE A 566 -6.50 -19.70 -34.33
N LEU A 567 -5.93 -18.57 -34.81
CA LEU A 567 -5.93 -17.31 -34.08
C LEU A 567 -7.35 -16.76 -33.88
N ASP A 568 -8.23 -16.92 -34.88
CA ASP A 568 -9.63 -16.55 -34.76
C ASP A 568 -10.38 -17.41 -33.73
N ALA A 569 -9.99 -18.68 -33.56
CA ALA A 569 -10.49 -19.53 -32.47
C ALA A 569 -10.04 -19.01 -31.09
N VAL A 570 -8.76 -18.66 -30.94
CA VAL A 570 -8.22 -18.05 -29.72
C VAL A 570 -8.98 -16.76 -29.37
N ARG A 571 -9.18 -15.88 -30.35
CA ARG A 571 -9.91 -14.62 -30.16
C ARG A 571 -11.34 -14.85 -29.72
N ARG A 572 -12.02 -15.84 -30.31
CA ARG A 572 -13.41 -16.19 -29.95
C ARG A 572 -13.49 -16.67 -28.50
N ASP A 573 -12.58 -17.56 -28.09
CA ASP A 573 -12.57 -18.15 -26.75
C ASP A 573 -12.28 -17.09 -25.68
N CYS A 574 -11.27 -16.22 -25.90
CA CYS A 574 -11.01 -15.08 -25.02
C CYS A 574 -12.18 -14.09 -24.97
N GLY A 575 -12.81 -13.81 -26.11
CA GLY A 575 -13.96 -12.91 -26.20
C GLY A 575 -15.18 -13.43 -25.45
N GLN A 576 -15.41 -14.75 -25.46
CA GLN A 576 -16.50 -15.38 -24.72
C GLN A 576 -16.29 -15.24 -23.20
N LEU A 577 -15.08 -15.52 -22.70
CA LEU A 577 -14.74 -15.33 -21.28
C LEU A 577 -15.03 -13.89 -20.82
N VAL A 578 -14.54 -12.91 -21.57
CA VAL A 578 -14.72 -11.49 -21.22
C VAL A 578 -16.18 -11.06 -21.31
N LYS A 579 -16.92 -11.55 -22.31
CA LYS A 579 -18.34 -11.25 -22.47
C LYS A 579 -19.16 -11.75 -21.28
N GLU A 580 -18.90 -12.96 -20.79
CA GLU A 580 -19.57 -13.51 -19.62
C GLU A 580 -19.20 -12.78 -18.34
N LEU A 581 -17.93 -12.42 -18.17
CA LEU A 581 -17.50 -11.62 -17.03
C LEU A 581 -18.12 -10.22 -17.05
N ALA A 582 -18.23 -9.59 -18.22
CA ALA A 582 -18.90 -8.30 -18.39
C ALA A 582 -20.40 -8.37 -18.07
N ALA A 583 -21.04 -9.53 -18.21
CA ALA A 583 -22.43 -9.74 -17.79
C ALA A 583 -22.60 -9.82 -16.26
N LYS A 584 -21.51 -10.08 -15.51
CA LYS A 584 -21.50 -10.23 -14.04
C LYS A 584 -20.81 -9.07 -13.32
N THR A 585 -20.09 -8.20 -14.02
CA THR A 585 -19.27 -7.13 -13.45
C THR A 585 -19.62 -5.77 -14.04
N VAL A 586 -19.37 -4.69 -13.30
CA VAL A 586 -19.66 -3.31 -13.76
C VAL A 586 -18.67 -2.84 -14.83
N ARG A 587 -17.45 -3.34 -14.75
CA ARG A 587 -16.34 -2.92 -15.60
C ARG A 587 -16.10 -3.98 -16.66
N SER A 588 -15.98 -3.57 -17.92
CA SER A 588 -15.47 -4.45 -18.97
C SER A 588 -14.02 -4.82 -18.67
N HIS A 589 -13.68 -6.08 -18.88
CA HIS A 589 -12.32 -6.55 -18.71
C HIS A 589 -11.70 -6.83 -20.08
N TRP A 590 -10.37 -6.89 -20.15
CA TRP A 590 -9.62 -7.32 -21.34
C TRP A 590 -8.90 -8.64 -21.06
N PRO A 591 -8.78 -9.56 -22.01
CA PRO A 591 -8.02 -10.78 -21.78
C PRO A 591 -6.51 -10.48 -21.71
N LEU A 592 -5.77 -11.23 -20.91
CA LEU A 592 -4.31 -11.15 -20.80
C LEU A 592 -3.74 -12.57 -20.85
N VAL A 593 -2.85 -12.86 -21.80
CA VAL A 593 -2.24 -14.19 -21.92
C VAL A 593 -0.87 -14.19 -21.25
N LEU A 594 -0.66 -15.12 -20.33
CA LEU A 594 0.59 -15.29 -19.58
C LEU A 594 1.16 -16.66 -19.90
N ILE A 595 2.40 -16.74 -20.39
CA ILE A 595 3.02 -18.01 -20.80
C ILE A 595 4.28 -18.27 -19.98
N ASP A 596 4.25 -19.33 -19.19
CA ASP A 596 5.38 -19.78 -18.36
C ASP A 596 6.30 -20.70 -19.17
N GLU A 597 7.61 -20.51 -19.01
CA GLU A 597 8.68 -21.25 -19.69
C GLU A 597 8.54 -21.35 -21.22
N PHE A 598 8.30 -20.22 -21.89
CA PHE A 598 8.01 -20.18 -23.34
C PHE A 598 9.09 -20.81 -24.25
N HIS A 599 10.35 -20.82 -23.81
CA HIS A 599 11.45 -21.54 -24.48
C HIS A 599 11.21 -23.05 -24.66
N ARG A 600 10.30 -23.66 -23.90
CA ARG A 600 9.96 -25.09 -24.01
C ARG A 600 8.90 -25.39 -25.07
N CYS A 601 8.33 -24.36 -25.73
CA CYS A 601 7.35 -24.50 -26.80
C CYS A 601 8.00 -24.84 -28.16
N ASP A 602 8.88 -25.85 -28.20
CA ASP A 602 9.65 -26.19 -29.41
C ASP A 602 8.74 -26.50 -30.61
N GLY A 603 9.01 -25.86 -31.74
CA GLY A 603 8.18 -25.93 -32.95
C GLY A 603 6.91 -25.05 -32.93
N ALA A 604 6.54 -24.46 -31.80
CA ALA A 604 5.43 -23.49 -31.70
C ALA A 604 5.90 -22.03 -31.51
N ILE A 605 7.14 -21.78 -31.08
CA ILE A 605 7.68 -20.43 -30.79
C ILE A 605 7.46 -19.47 -31.97
N GLU A 606 7.97 -19.78 -33.15
CA GLU A 606 7.84 -18.91 -34.34
C GLU A 606 6.38 -18.72 -34.75
N LEU A 607 5.59 -19.80 -34.68
CA LEU A 607 4.18 -19.77 -35.04
C LEU A 607 3.40 -18.84 -34.10
N VAL A 608 3.67 -18.85 -32.80
CA VAL A 608 3.03 -17.96 -31.82
C VAL A 608 3.53 -16.52 -31.99
N LEU A 609 4.86 -16.31 -32.01
CA LEU A 609 5.44 -14.95 -32.05
C LEU A 609 5.07 -14.19 -33.33
N SER A 610 4.89 -14.89 -34.45
CA SER A 610 4.45 -14.27 -35.72
C SER A 610 3.01 -13.74 -35.67
N GLN A 611 2.16 -14.24 -34.76
CA GLN A 611 0.78 -13.77 -34.59
C GLN A 611 0.65 -12.60 -33.61
N ILE A 612 1.70 -12.27 -32.85
CA ILE A 612 1.67 -11.18 -31.87
C ILE A 612 1.90 -9.85 -32.59
N THR A 613 0.85 -9.04 -32.65
CA THR A 613 0.82 -7.75 -33.36
C THR A 613 0.79 -6.57 -32.37
N ALA A 614 0.56 -5.35 -32.86
CA ALA A 614 0.29 -4.18 -32.03
C ALA A 614 -0.96 -4.30 -31.14
N PHE A 615 -1.79 -5.32 -31.36
CA PHE A 615 -2.94 -5.67 -30.53
C PHE A 615 -2.74 -7.00 -29.77
N GLY A 616 -1.49 -7.48 -29.73
CA GLY A 616 -1.13 -8.78 -29.16
C GLY A 616 -1.68 -9.91 -30.04
N LEU A 617 -2.32 -10.91 -29.42
CA LEU A 617 -3.08 -11.96 -30.15
C LEU A 617 -4.49 -11.48 -30.58
N GLY A 618 -4.84 -10.25 -30.23
CA GLY A 618 -6.16 -9.69 -30.38
C GLY A 618 -6.42 -8.96 -31.69
N THR A 619 -7.36 -8.04 -31.60
CA THR A 619 -7.75 -7.08 -32.64
C THR A 619 -7.78 -5.67 -32.04
N ALA A 620 -7.97 -4.64 -32.86
CA ALA A 620 -8.10 -3.27 -32.37
C ALA A 620 -9.24 -3.08 -31.35
N ASN A 621 -10.33 -3.82 -31.51
CA ASN A 621 -11.50 -3.73 -30.62
C ASN A 621 -11.39 -4.63 -29.39
N MET A 622 -10.49 -5.61 -29.41
CA MET A 622 -10.21 -6.52 -28.31
C MET A 622 -8.75 -6.92 -28.33
N PRO A 623 -7.86 -6.04 -27.85
CA PRO A 623 -6.46 -6.37 -27.70
C PRO A 623 -6.29 -7.54 -26.72
N ILE A 624 -5.31 -8.41 -26.99
CA ILE A 624 -4.96 -9.54 -26.14
C ILE A 624 -3.45 -9.44 -25.86
N PRO A 625 -3.02 -8.60 -24.90
CA PRO A 625 -1.61 -8.51 -24.50
C PRO A 625 -1.04 -9.86 -24.10
N VAL A 626 0.26 -10.05 -24.35
CA VAL A 626 0.97 -11.29 -24.02
C VAL A 626 2.17 -11.01 -23.12
N VAL A 627 2.30 -11.72 -22.01
CA VAL A 627 3.52 -11.75 -21.20
C VAL A 627 4.12 -13.15 -21.27
N ILE A 628 5.40 -13.23 -21.59
CA ILE A 628 6.13 -14.49 -21.56
C ILE A 628 7.27 -14.42 -20.55
N ASN A 629 7.60 -15.57 -19.95
CA ASN A 629 8.92 -15.76 -19.38
C ASN A 629 9.69 -16.87 -20.12
N TYR A 630 11.02 -16.79 -20.14
CA TYR A 630 11.86 -17.79 -20.81
C TYR A 630 13.29 -17.81 -20.26
N VAL A 631 14.05 -18.86 -20.58
CA VAL A 631 15.48 -18.96 -20.26
C VAL A 631 16.29 -18.56 -21.49
N SER A 632 17.17 -17.57 -21.38
CA SER A 632 17.90 -17.02 -22.52
C SER A 632 19.09 -17.86 -22.97
N SER A 633 19.58 -18.78 -22.14
CA SER A 633 20.61 -19.77 -22.50
C SER A 633 20.04 -21.05 -23.16
N ALA A 634 18.72 -21.20 -23.23
CA ALA A 634 18.11 -22.35 -23.90
C ALA A 634 18.39 -22.32 -25.42
N ILE A 635 18.40 -23.49 -26.06
CA ILE A 635 18.72 -23.63 -27.49
C ILE A 635 17.75 -22.79 -28.34
N GLU A 636 16.48 -22.84 -27.99
CA GLU A 636 15.35 -22.18 -28.66
C GLU A 636 15.28 -20.69 -28.33
N ALA A 637 16.06 -20.20 -27.36
CA ALA A 637 16.04 -18.80 -26.93
C ALA A 637 16.55 -17.84 -28.00
N SER A 638 17.36 -18.33 -28.95
CA SER A 638 17.84 -17.57 -30.11
C SER A 638 16.66 -17.07 -30.96
N GLN A 639 15.69 -17.95 -31.25
CA GLN A 639 14.48 -17.63 -32.00
C GLN A 639 13.63 -16.58 -31.27
N ILE A 640 13.46 -16.75 -29.95
CA ILE A 640 12.73 -15.78 -29.12
C ILE A 640 13.42 -14.42 -29.18
N SER A 641 14.74 -14.39 -28.92
CA SER A 641 15.55 -13.17 -28.83
C SER A 641 15.51 -12.37 -30.13
N GLU A 642 15.66 -13.05 -31.28
CA GLU A 642 15.60 -12.42 -32.60
C GLU A 642 14.26 -11.69 -32.81
N LYS A 643 13.15 -12.32 -32.44
CA LYS A 643 11.80 -11.77 -32.63
C LYS A 643 11.40 -10.70 -31.64
N ILE A 644 11.95 -10.70 -30.42
CA ILE A 644 11.65 -9.69 -29.42
C ILE A 644 12.58 -8.48 -29.48
N ASN A 645 13.67 -8.52 -30.27
CA ASN A 645 14.60 -7.40 -30.39
C ASN A 645 13.95 -6.10 -30.93
N VAL A 646 12.83 -6.23 -31.62
CA VAL A 646 12.00 -5.11 -32.08
C VAL A 646 11.16 -4.47 -30.97
N LEU A 647 11.05 -5.11 -29.81
CA LEU A 647 10.35 -4.53 -28.66
C LEU A 647 11.18 -3.40 -28.04
N PRO A 648 10.51 -2.37 -27.49
CA PRO A 648 11.17 -1.38 -26.65
C PRO A 648 12.00 -2.03 -25.55
N LEU A 649 13.07 -1.36 -25.14
CA LEU A 649 13.87 -1.82 -24.01
C LEU A 649 13.04 -1.89 -22.73
N GLU A 650 12.04 -1.02 -22.54
CA GLU A 650 11.15 -1.14 -21.37
C GLU A 650 10.30 -2.41 -21.33
N ARG A 651 10.07 -3.09 -22.46
CA ARG A 651 9.29 -4.35 -22.54
C ARG A 651 10.15 -5.61 -22.60
N ARG A 652 11.45 -5.48 -22.34
CA ARG A 652 12.41 -6.58 -22.21
C ARG A 652 13.05 -6.49 -20.83
N ARG A 653 12.76 -7.45 -19.95
CA ARG A 653 13.25 -7.46 -18.57
C ARG A 653 13.98 -8.76 -18.28
N GLU A 654 15.05 -8.67 -17.51
CA GLU A 654 15.82 -9.83 -17.06
C GLU A 654 15.54 -10.07 -15.58
N ILE A 655 15.08 -11.27 -15.22
CA ILE A 655 14.99 -11.71 -13.84
C ILE A 655 16.26 -12.46 -13.46
N ARG A 656 16.86 -12.07 -12.33
CA ARG A 656 18.13 -12.61 -11.82
C ARG A 656 18.04 -12.92 -10.33
N PRO A 657 18.94 -13.76 -9.78
CA PRO A 657 19.11 -13.86 -8.34
C PRO A 657 19.37 -12.47 -7.75
N PHE A 658 18.85 -12.21 -6.55
CA PHE A 658 19.07 -10.94 -5.88
C PHE A 658 20.57 -10.74 -5.63
N ALA A 659 21.11 -9.55 -5.92
CA ALA A 659 22.53 -9.27 -5.72
C ALA A 659 22.88 -9.09 -4.23
N SER A 660 24.16 -9.24 -3.90
CA SER A 660 24.70 -8.92 -2.58
C SER A 660 24.72 -7.42 -2.32
N GLY A 661 24.99 -7.04 -1.06
CA GLY A 661 25.02 -5.64 -0.64
C GLY A 661 23.61 -5.14 -0.37
N VAL A 662 23.14 -4.17 -1.16
CA VAL A 662 21.91 -3.46 -0.77
C VAL A 662 20.63 -4.22 -1.11
N GLU A 663 20.59 -4.92 -2.26
CA GLU A 663 19.43 -5.71 -2.68
C GLU A 663 19.16 -6.86 -1.68
N GLN A 664 20.21 -7.56 -1.27
CA GLN A 664 20.21 -8.54 -0.19
C GLN A 664 19.58 -8.03 1.10
N LYS A 665 20.03 -6.88 1.64
CA LYS A 665 19.50 -6.35 2.91
C LYS A 665 17.99 -6.15 2.83
N LEU A 666 17.50 -5.59 1.72
CA LEU A 666 16.08 -5.33 1.52
C LEU A 666 15.26 -6.62 1.45
N VAL A 667 15.73 -7.58 0.67
CA VAL A 667 15.00 -8.81 0.40
C VAL A 667 14.91 -9.70 1.63
N TYR A 668 16.00 -9.84 2.38
CA TYR A 668 15.98 -10.65 3.61
C TYR A 668 15.31 -9.95 4.77
N SER A 669 15.39 -8.62 4.86
CA SER A 669 14.58 -7.86 5.81
C SER A 669 13.09 -8.10 5.55
N GLN A 670 12.63 -7.98 4.30
CA GLN A 670 11.25 -8.29 3.90
C GLN A 670 10.86 -9.74 4.21
N LEU A 671 11.74 -10.70 3.92
CA LEU A 671 11.49 -12.12 4.20
C LEU A 671 11.33 -12.38 5.70
N VAL A 672 12.26 -11.89 6.52
CA VAL A 672 12.23 -12.06 7.97
C VAL A 672 11.00 -11.37 8.57
N LEU A 673 10.63 -10.21 8.04
CA LEU A 673 9.46 -9.46 8.47
C LEU A 673 8.13 -10.15 8.17
N SER A 674 8.02 -10.78 7.00
CA SER A 674 6.76 -11.34 6.50
C SER A 674 6.55 -12.81 6.83
N GLU A 675 7.59 -13.62 6.73
CA GLU A 675 7.50 -15.07 6.95
C GLU A 675 7.77 -15.46 8.41
N TYR A 676 8.71 -14.74 9.05
CA TYR A 676 9.13 -15.03 10.42
C TYR A 676 8.59 -14.02 11.43
N LEU A 677 8.03 -12.90 10.95
CA LEU A 677 7.44 -11.84 11.75
C LEU A 677 8.44 -11.20 12.73
N ARG A 678 9.73 -11.28 12.42
CA ARG A 678 10.81 -10.69 13.23
C ARG A 678 11.32 -9.40 12.60
N VAL A 679 11.94 -8.56 13.42
CA VAL A 679 12.69 -7.39 12.95
C VAL A 679 14.14 -7.47 13.38
N PRO A 680 15.04 -6.85 12.62
CA PRO A 680 16.41 -6.67 13.04
C PRO A 680 16.48 -5.83 14.30
N SER A 681 17.39 -6.16 15.20
CA SER A 681 17.58 -5.38 16.42
C SER A 681 17.96 -3.92 16.08
N PRO A 682 17.30 -2.92 16.69
CA PRO A 682 17.60 -1.51 16.45
C PRO A 682 18.90 -1.06 17.15
N ARG A 683 19.50 -1.92 17.98
CA ARG A 683 20.70 -1.64 18.76
C ARG A 683 21.91 -1.39 17.87
N ARG A 684 22.52 -0.22 18.00
CA ARG A 684 23.71 0.17 17.21
C ARG A 684 24.89 -0.77 17.41
N ASP A 685 25.07 -1.29 18.62
CA ASP A 685 26.11 -2.27 18.98
C ASP A 685 25.88 -3.66 18.37
N GLN A 686 24.70 -3.91 17.80
CA GLN A 686 24.35 -5.19 17.16
C GLN A 686 24.28 -5.10 15.62
N ARG A 687 24.62 -3.94 15.03
CA ARG A 687 24.52 -3.72 13.57
C ARG A 687 25.40 -4.68 12.77
N GLU A 688 26.59 -4.99 13.26
CA GLU A 688 27.52 -5.88 12.57
C GLU A 688 26.95 -7.30 12.49
N GLN A 689 26.37 -7.79 13.57
CA GLN A 689 25.73 -9.11 13.63
C GLN A 689 24.49 -9.14 12.75
N VAL A 690 23.65 -8.10 12.77
CA VAL A 690 22.50 -7.98 11.85
C VAL A 690 22.96 -7.97 10.38
N ASN A 691 24.06 -7.30 10.04
CA ASN A 691 24.59 -7.36 8.68
C ASN A 691 25.09 -8.78 8.33
N GLY A 692 25.78 -9.45 9.27
CA GLY A 692 26.24 -10.83 9.12
C GLY A 692 25.09 -11.84 8.93
N LEU A 693 23.91 -11.58 9.49
CA LEU A 693 22.70 -12.36 9.21
C LEU A 693 22.36 -12.34 7.71
N TRP A 694 22.33 -11.15 7.12
CA TRP A 694 21.98 -10.98 5.71
C TRP A 694 22.99 -11.66 4.81
N GLU A 695 24.28 -11.51 5.12
CA GLU A 695 25.41 -12.18 4.47
C GLU A 695 25.22 -13.69 4.49
N LEU A 696 25.02 -14.27 5.66
CA LEU A 696 24.83 -15.72 5.82
C LEU A 696 23.59 -16.25 5.08
N MET A 697 22.46 -15.53 5.13
CA MET A 697 21.25 -15.90 4.39
C MET A 697 21.48 -15.85 2.86
N HIS A 698 22.23 -14.87 2.39
CA HIS A 698 22.56 -14.75 0.98
C HIS A 698 23.54 -15.83 0.51
N GLU A 699 24.58 -16.13 1.29
CA GLU A 699 25.50 -17.24 0.98
C GLU A 699 24.75 -18.58 0.91
N THR A 700 23.80 -18.79 1.83
CA THR A 700 22.98 -20.01 1.89
C THR A 700 22.06 -20.16 0.68
N THR A 701 21.44 -19.06 0.24
CA THR A 701 20.42 -19.09 -0.81
C THR A 701 20.95 -18.74 -2.20
N GLY A 702 22.13 -18.12 -2.29
CA GLY A 702 22.65 -17.52 -3.52
C GLY A 702 21.75 -16.41 -4.08
N GLY A 703 20.91 -15.77 -3.24
CA GLY A 703 19.93 -14.78 -3.70
C GLY A 703 18.74 -15.39 -4.47
N LEU A 704 18.51 -16.71 -4.35
CA LEU A 704 17.41 -17.39 -5.04
C LEU A 704 16.15 -17.45 -4.16
N PRO A 705 15.04 -16.80 -4.55
CA PRO A 705 13.80 -16.83 -3.77
C PRO A 705 13.24 -18.23 -3.52
N GLY A 706 13.45 -19.17 -4.44
CA GLY A 706 13.04 -20.58 -4.25
C GLY A 706 13.74 -21.30 -3.09
N LYS A 707 14.83 -20.73 -2.53
CA LYS A 707 15.53 -21.25 -1.36
C LYS A 707 15.20 -20.51 -0.07
N PHE A 708 14.37 -19.46 -0.11
CA PHE A 708 14.13 -18.60 1.06
C PHE A 708 13.44 -19.31 2.22
N LEU A 709 12.67 -20.37 1.96
CA LEU A 709 12.00 -21.16 2.99
C LEU A 709 12.71 -22.50 3.29
N SER A 710 14.00 -22.61 2.91
CA SER A 710 14.78 -23.81 3.19
C SER A 710 14.97 -24.04 4.69
N VAL A 711 15.35 -25.26 5.06
CA VAL A 711 15.58 -25.63 6.46
C VAL A 711 16.77 -24.85 7.03
N GLU A 712 17.78 -24.58 6.21
CA GLU A 712 18.97 -23.82 6.55
C GLU A 712 18.61 -22.37 6.92
N VAL A 713 17.81 -21.69 6.07
CA VAL A 713 17.36 -20.32 6.35
C VAL A 713 16.53 -20.26 7.63
N ARG A 714 15.61 -21.21 7.84
CA ARG A 714 14.86 -21.33 9.10
C ARG A 714 15.78 -21.48 10.32
N THR A 715 16.81 -22.31 10.20
CA THR A 715 17.78 -22.56 11.28
C THR A 715 18.60 -21.30 11.59
N ILE A 716 19.01 -20.55 10.55
CA ILE A 716 19.70 -19.27 10.69
C ILE A 716 18.81 -18.28 11.47
N VAL A 717 17.57 -18.06 11.01
CA VAL A 717 16.65 -17.11 11.65
C VAL A 717 16.40 -17.47 13.12
N GLN A 718 16.14 -18.74 13.43
CA GLN A 718 15.94 -19.21 14.81
C GLN A 718 17.17 -19.00 15.70
N SER A 719 18.38 -19.14 15.14
CA SER A 719 19.62 -18.94 15.88
C SER A 719 19.83 -17.44 16.21
N TYR A 720 19.58 -16.56 15.25
CA TYR A 720 19.68 -15.11 15.44
C TYR A 720 18.59 -14.55 16.37
N GLU A 721 17.41 -15.19 16.39
CA GLU A 721 16.38 -14.91 17.39
C GLU A 721 16.84 -15.27 18.81
N LYS A 722 17.43 -16.46 19.01
CA LYS A 722 17.98 -16.86 20.32
C LYS A 722 19.09 -15.92 20.81
N MET A 723 19.89 -15.39 19.89
CA MET A 723 20.94 -14.41 20.19
C MET A 723 20.42 -12.98 20.37
N LYS A 724 19.11 -12.74 20.19
CA LYS A 724 18.45 -11.43 20.26
C LYS A 724 18.95 -10.40 19.24
N PHE A 725 19.49 -10.87 18.11
CA PHE A 725 19.80 -10.03 16.95
C PHE A 725 18.60 -9.85 16.02
N LEU A 726 17.73 -10.85 16.00
CA LEU A 726 16.34 -10.70 15.58
C LEU A 726 15.48 -10.64 16.83
N VAL A 727 14.63 -9.62 16.91
CA VAL A 727 13.73 -9.42 18.04
C VAL A 727 12.28 -9.61 17.59
N THR A 728 11.44 -10.02 18.54
CA THR A 728 10.00 -10.00 18.31
C THR A 728 9.55 -8.55 18.27
N GLY A 729 8.84 -8.17 17.21
CA GLY A 729 8.61 -6.75 16.91
C GLY A 729 8.40 -6.43 15.43
N GLY A 730 8.21 -7.44 14.56
CA GLY A 730 7.71 -7.16 13.22
C GLY A 730 6.33 -6.53 13.30
N PRO A 731 5.98 -5.56 12.43
CA PRO A 731 4.66 -4.95 12.42
C PRO A 731 3.52 -5.97 12.41
N GLU A 732 3.64 -7.07 11.66
CA GLU A 732 2.63 -8.14 11.64
C GLU A 732 2.57 -8.97 12.93
N ASP A 733 3.69 -9.19 13.60
CA ASP A 733 3.75 -9.87 14.91
C ASP A 733 3.17 -8.99 16.01
N ILE A 734 3.53 -7.70 15.97
CA ILE A 734 2.94 -6.64 16.78
C ILE A 734 1.42 -6.63 16.60
N LEU A 735 0.93 -6.71 15.36
CA LEU A 735 -0.49 -6.79 15.05
C LEU A 735 -1.14 -8.03 15.66
N ARG A 736 -0.55 -9.22 15.46
CA ARG A 736 -1.07 -10.48 16.04
C ARG A 736 -1.10 -10.47 17.57
N ARG A 737 -0.07 -9.92 18.21
CA ARG A 737 0.02 -9.80 19.68
C ARG A 737 -0.92 -8.76 20.25
N SER A 738 -1.24 -7.72 19.48
CA SER A 738 -2.11 -6.66 19.94
C SER A 738 -3.55 -7.15 20.15
N GLY A 739 -3.98 -8.23 19.48
CA GLY A 739 -5.31 -8.82 19.68
C GLY A 739 -6.47 -7.86 19.36
N ILE A 740 -6.21 -6.84 18.53
CA ILE A 740 -7.16 -5.81 18.07
C ILE A 740 -7.59 -6.15 16.65
#